data_AF-A0AA35KRD9-F1
#
_entry.id   AF-A0AA35KRD9-F1
#
_cell.length_a   1.000
_cell.length_b   1.000
_cell.length_c   1.000
_cell.angle_alpha   90.00
_cell.angle_beta   90.00
_cell.angle_gamma   90.00
#
_symmetry.space_group_name_H-M   'P 1'
#
loop_
_entity.id
_entity.type
_entity.pdbx_description
1 polymer ?
#
loop_
_entity_poly.entity_id
_entity_poly.type
_entity_poly.pdbx_seq_one_letter_code
_entity_poly.pdbx_strand_id
1 'polypeptide(L)'
;MKSSPSTFLPVSSQDSDKRVSFLKCTQNLNCQEKLPDLKESFQKKRKSLSHSSSQLSSWPAYAPGHIILQNRKPCTTSEWQSINKEQLPLSIPKPRYLEDLESHLRRELQALDLTKGKVQELKLQPYREVFEFFMEEFRTYKPLLASIKKEYELTIAYLKEKIYSLESVNAILVTASDQCTRQILAFQEQEKIQIAKLKDERIYLLKLIDKMKEEKYSLETQVAKMRKAVAEEYLRYLNESDARKLLLIDLNEMYRLKEEMKFAQIQDEKGEDSVKLALALKVARHDLTKAQVELNTMKANYGDVVPRREFELQEHKCNELTEKMTILQKDFDDLQEEYDTMLDIHKQVSEERDKFYNDLINVQRSSTPRPSWEKCADVIADGAEHWSALSEGKTSDQLVDVLLEEIGAGLLRERDTFVALGRSEKVPVYLRCDGVVRNKKLTKKEIVTILKEIWKEKIASDLQKGKQSSFPEFFLNFFQKRYGDAPAFDWTYSVYENIKLYKSNEAMSLFHQILTGELDEAVYHSHLQELANLVREVTVADTANTGQLTRDEFILALRAAFPLKTEESIQELTVAAGYKPEYPETSLSYKLLFIEDEEGKTEPFVRKLKKQYVNEKRDYIREIQAQLGTLMEVRPDDLRAAFCILDHGLSERTLESYICYAFQVSKDQLDPAVSIPIEVLMKRLKAGDIRRQGTVIGDAKYQLQSHALEETEALVNI
;
A
#
# COMPACT_ATOMS: atom_id res chain seq x y z
N MET A 1 -68.06 35.80 -1.11
CA MET A 1 -69.09 35.29 -2.04
C MET A 1 -68.64 33.93 -2.58
N LYS A 2 -69.51 33.17 -3.27
CA LYS A 2 -69.15 31.87 -3.90
C LYS A 2 -68.65 32.07 -5.34
N SER A 3 -67.57 31.40 -5.72
CA SER A 3 -67.37 30.93 -7.11
C SER A 3 -66.25 29.89 -7.22
N SER A 4 -66.56 28.82 -7.95
CA SER A 4 -65.86 27.56 -8.24
C SER A 4 -64.40 27.63 -8.75
N PRO A 5 -63.65 26.50 -8.74
CA PRO A 5 -62.28 26.40 -9.26
C PRO A 5 -62.21 26.18 -10.79
N SER A 6 -61.00 26.24 -11.35
CA SER A 6 -60.67 25.71 -12.67
C SER A 6 -59.57 24.63 -12.57
N THR A 7 -59.62 23.64 -13.46
CA THR A 7 -58.74 22.46 -13.49
C THR A 7 -57.99 22.43 -14.81
N PHE A 8 -56.67 22.14 -14.82
CA PHE A 8 -56.03 21.45 -15.96
C PHE A 8 -54.77 20.65 -15.57
N LEU A 9 -54.95 19.33 -15.52
CA LEU A 9 -54.01 18.22 -15.82
C LEU A 9 -52.48 18.41 -15.62
N PRO A 10 -51.85 17.61 -14.73
CA PRO A 10 -50.50 17.09 -14.97
C PRO A 10 -50.53 15.90 -15.96
N VAL A 11 -49.47 15.73 -16.75
CA VAL A 11 -49.30 14.58 -17.66
C VAL A 11 -48.75 13.37 -16.91
N SER A 12 -49.22 12.17 -17.26
CA SER A 12 -48.77 10.92 -16.66
C SER A 12 -47.40 10.47 -17.19
N SER A 13 -46.64 9.80 -16.32
CA SER A 13 -45.56 8.89 -16.73
C SER A 13 -45.55 7.72 -15.76
N GLN A 14 -46.09 6.59 -16.20
CA GLN A 14 -45.98 5.32 -15.49
C GLN A 14 -44.64 4.69 -15.85
N ASP A 15 -43.92 4.18 -14.86
CA ASP A 15 -43.60 2.74 -14.89
C ASP A 15 -43.52 2.19 -13.45
N SER A 16 -43.25 0.89 -13.33
CA SER A 16 -43.98 0.05 -12.39
C SER A 16 -43.13 -0.61 -11.30
N ASP A 17 -43.73 -0.67 -10.11
CA ASP A 17 -43.18 -1.28 -8.90
C ASP A 17 -42.90 -2.79 -9.11
N LYS A 18 -41.65 -3.22 -8.89
CA LYS A 18 -41.25 -4.63 -8.92
C LYS A 18 -40.31 -4.98 -7.77
N ARG A 19 -40.86 -4.97 -6.55
CA ARG A 19 -40.29 -5.69 -5.41
C ARG A 19 -40.20 -7.19 -5.74
N VAL A 20 -38.99 -7.72 -5.90
CA VAL A 20 -38.74 -9.17 -5.96
C VAL A 20 -38.34 -9.65 -4.58
N SER A 21 -39.26 -10.31 -3.88
CA SER A 21 -39.05 -10.90 -2.56
C SER A 21 -38.31 -12.24 -2.68
N PHE A 22 -37.04 -12.26 -2.26
CA PHE A 22 -36.26 -13.49 -2.11
C PHE A 22 -36.75 -14.29 -0.89
N LEU A 23 -37.78 -15.11 -1.08
CA LEU A 23 -38.15 -16.14 -0.11
C LEU A 23 -37.12 -17.27 -0.09
N LYS A 24 -36.87 -17.82 1.10
CA LYS A 24 -36.04 -19.01 1.32
C LYS A 24 -36.53 -20.20 0.50
N CYS A 25 -35.59 -20.88 -0.18
CA CYS A 25 -35.74 -22.29 -0.51
C CYS A 25 -34.50 -23.07 -0.02
N THR A 26 -34.46 -23.36 1.28
CA THR A 26 -33.47 -24.25 1.87
C THR A 26 -33.92 -25.70 1.67
N GLN A 27 -33.41 -26.37 0.63
CA GLN A 27 -33.50 -27.83 0.51
C GLN A 27 -32.13 -28.46 0.77
N ASN A 28 -32.09 -29.38 1.73
CA ASN A 28 -30.88 -30.12 2.07
C ASN A 28 -30.60 -31.18 0.99
N LEU A 29 -29.45 -31.11 0.34
CA LEU A 29 -28.87 -32.23 -0.42
C LEU A 29 -27.67 -32.79 0.35
N ASN A 30 -27.97 -33.62 1.34
CA ASN A 30 -26.99 -34.33 2.16
C ASN A 30 -26.54 -35.63 1.48
N CYS A 31 -25.70 -35.52 0.44
CA CYS A 31 -25.24 -36.66 -0.35
C CYS A 31 -23.81 -37.07 0.02
N GLN A 32 -23.69 -37.99 0.99
CA GLN A 32 -22.46 -38.76 1.20
C GLN A 32 -22.31 -39.84 0.11
N GLU A 33 -21.69 -39.52 -1.03
CA GLU A 33 -21.17 -40.55 -1.93
C GLU A 33 -19.70 -40.85 -1.61
N LYS A 34 -19.43 -42.11 -1.26
CA LYS A 34 -18.08 -42.60 -0.94
C LYS A 34 -17.33 -42.89 -2.24
N LEU A 35 -16.17 -42.28 -2.45
CA LEU A 35 -15.26 -42.69 -3.53
C LEU A 35 -14.86 -44.17 -3.34
N PRO A 36 -14.95 -45.01 -4.39
CA PRO A 36 -14.27 -46.31 -4.42
C PRO A 36 -12.76 -46.12 -4.62
N ASP A 37 -11.95 -46.72 -3.76
CA ASP A 37 -10.48 -46.71 -3.85
C ASP A 37 -9.99 -47.62 -4.99
N LEU A 38 -9.76 -47.05 -6.18
CA LEU A 38 -9.38 -47.79 -7.39
C LEU A 38 -7.85 -47.84 -7.61
N LYS A 39 -7.20 -48.71 -6.83
CA LYS A 39 -5.78 -49.06 -6.99
C LYS A 39 -5.54 -49.98 -8.20
N GLU A 40 -5.37 -49.41 -9.40
CA GLU A 40 -4.92 -50.19 -10.55
C GLU A 40 -3.41 -50.51 -10.51
N SER A 41 -3.08 -51.71 -10.04
CA SER A 41 -1.73 -52.25 -10.10
C SER A 41 -1.37 -52.71 -11.52
N PHE A 42 -0.45 -52.02 -12.19
CA PHE A 42 0.05 -52.38 -13.53
C PHE A 42 0.92 -53.67 -13.54
N GLN A 43 0.30 -54.85 -13.36
CA GLN A 43 0.96 -56.13 -13.58
C GLN A 43 1.00 -56.49 -15.07
N LYS A 44 2.17 -56.31 -15.70
CA LYS A 44 2.46 -56.83 -17.05
C LYS A 44 2.36 -58.36 -17.10
N LYS A 45 1.25 -58.90 -17.59
CA LYS A 45 1.16 -60.29 -18.08
C LYS A 45 1.19 -60.32 -19.61
N ARG A 46 2.38 -60.53 -20.18
CA ARG A 46 2.52 -61.06 -21.54
C ARG A 46 1.84 -62.43 -21.56
N LYS A 47 0.84 -62.61 -22.42
CA LYS A 47 0.45 -63.93 -22.93
C LYS A 47 0.75 -63.99 -24.42
N SER A 48 1.66 -64.87 -24.79
CA SER A 48 1.83 -65.29 -26.18
C SER A 48 0.65 -66.14 -26.61
N LEU A 49 0.20 -65.98 -27.86
CA LEU A 49 -0.53 -67.01 -28.58
C LEU A 49 0.21 -67.26 -29.90
N SER A 50 0.47 -68.52 -30.20
CA SER A 50 1.19 -68.97 -31.40
C SER A 50 0.38 -70.03 -32.14
N HIS A 51 0.69 -70.18 -33.43
CA HIS A 51 -0.02 -71.03 -34.40
C HIS A 51 -1.44 -70.51 -34.76
N SER A 52 -1.97 -70.74 -35.96
CA SER A 52 -1.43 -71.47 -37.12
C SER A 52 -1.66 -70.71 -38.44
N SER A 53 -1.04 -71.15 -39.51
CA SER A 53 -1.10 -70.52 -40.84
C SER A 53 -2.50 -70.53 -41.47
N SER A 54 -2.95 -69.36 -41.93
CA SER A 54 -3.82 -69.22 -43.10
C SER A 54 -3.15 -68.23 -44.07
N GLN A 55 -3.02 -68.60 -45.34
CA GLN A 55 -2.28 -67.81 -46.32
C GLN A 55 -3.16 -66.67 -46.84
N LEU A 56 -2.70 -65.42 -46.66
CA LEU A 56 -3.20 -64.25 -47.38
C LEU A 56 -1.99 -63.45 -47.87
N SER A 57 -1.51 -63.81 -49.06
CA SER A 57 -0.31 -63.21 -49.66
C SER A 57 -0.45 -63.04 -51.16
N SER A 58 -0.79 -61.83 -51.60
CA SER A 58 -0.59 -61.39 -52.98
C SER A 58 -0.32 -59.88 -53.04
N TRP A 59 0.97 -59.52 -52.97
CA TRP A 59 1.60 -58.29 -53.49
C TRP A 59 1.11 -56.89 -53.02
N PRO A 60 2.01 -55.98 -52.55
CA PRO A 60 3.36 -56.21 -52.02
C PRO A 60 3.31 -56.45 -50.51
N ALA A 61 3.67 -57.66 -50.08
CA ALA A 61 4.22 -57.85 -48.74
C ALA A 61 5.73 -57.56 -48.82
N TYR A 62 6.26 -56.82 -47.85
CA TYR A 62 7.65 -56.32 -47.77
C TYR A 62 8.10 -55.30 -48.82
N ALA A 63 8.14 -54.04 -48.39
CA ALA A 63 9.24 -53.12 -48.66
C ALA A 63 9.80 -52.63 -47.31
N PRO A 64 11.12 -52.60 -47.08
CA PRO A 64 11.70 -52.24 -45.78
C PRO A 64 11.65 -50.72 -45.55
N GLY A 65 10.56 -50.24 -44.94
CA GLY A 65 10.35 -48.83 -44.66
C GLY A 65 11.28 -48.26 -43.58
N HIS A 66 12.39 -47.64 -43.99
CA HIS A 66 13.21 -46.78 -43.14
C HIS A 66 12.45 -45.47 -42.78
N ILE A 67 11.58 -45.53 -41.79
CA ILE A 67 11.11 -44.34 -41.06
C ILE A 67 11.32 -44.56 -39.57
N ILE A 68 12.48 -44.09 -39.08
CA ILE A 68 12.69 -43.90 -37.65
C ILE A 68 11.78 -42.76 -37.20
N LEU A 69 10.91 -43.02 -36.23
CA LEU A 69 10.09 -41.99 -35.58
C LEU A 69 11.00 -41.04 -34.79
N GLN A 70 11.46 -39.96 -35.43
CA GLN A 70 12.02 -38.83 -34.71
C GLN A 70 10.90 -38.09 -33.98
N ASN A 71 11.00 -38.04 -32.64
CA ASN A 71 10.14 -37.22 -31.82
C ASN A 71 10.23 -35.74 -32.25
N ARG A 72 9.15 -35.19 -32.81
CA ARG A 72 8.96 -33.74 -32.96
C ARG A 72 7.74 -33.29 -32.16
N LYS A 73 7.89 -32.16 -31.49
CA LYS A 73 6.81 -31.46 -30.78
C LYS A 73 5.79 -30.90 -31.80
N PRO A 74 4.53 -30.66 -31.40
CA PRO A 74 3.53 -30.05 -32.28
C PRO A 74 3.87 -28.58 -32.62
N CYS A 75 3.04 -27.99 -33.51
CA CYS A 75 3.05 -26.58 -33.92
C CYS A 75 4.15 -26.13 -34.90
N THR A 76 4.00 -26.49 -36.18
CA THR A 76 4.09 -25.54 -37.32
C THR A 76 3.26 -26.07 -38.49
N THR A 77 2.38 -25.26 -39.06
CA THR A 77 1.80 -25.52 -40.39
C THR A 77 2.86 -25.33 -41.46
N SER A 78 2.99 -26.29 -42.39
CA SER A 78 3.82 -26.19 -43.58
C SER A 78 3.01 -26.65 -44.78
N GLU A 79 3.17 -25.95 -45.90
CA GLU A 79 2.50 -26.26 -47.16
C GLU A 79 3.14 -27.48 -47.84
N TRP A 80 2.35 -28.21 -48.64
CA TRP A 80 2.81 -29.40 -49.36
C TRP A 80 3.50 -29.02 -50.68
N GLN A 81 4.73 -28.51 -50.61
CA GLN A 81 5.57 -28.40 -51.81
C GLN A 81 6.06 -29.79 -52.24
N SER A 82 5.69 -30.20 -53.46
CA SER A 82 6.06 -31.49 -54.01
C SER A 82 7.51 -31.49 -54.50
N ILE A 83 8.37 -32.27 -53.84
CA ILE A 83 9.74 -32.53 -54.30
C ILE A 83 9.76 -33.88 -55.00
N ASN A 84 9.82 -33.86 -56.33
CA ASN A 84 10.08 -35.05 -57.13
C ASN A 84 11.44 -35.66 -56.77
N LYS A 85 11.46 -36.96 -56.48
CA LYS A 85 12.67 -37.79 -56.50
C LYS A 85 12.38 -39.05 -57.29
N GLU A 86 13.19 -39.27 -58.33
CA GLU A 86 13.10 -40.43 -59.19
C GLU A 86 13.46 -41.71 -58.44
N GLN A 87 12.65 -42.76 -58.59
CA GLN A 87 13.01 -44.13 -58.24
C GLN A 87 12.52 -45.08 -59.35
N LEU A 88 13.36 -46.05 -59.71
CA LEU A 88 13.12 -46.94 -60.84
C LEU A 88 11.93 -47.89 -60.64
N PRO A 89 11.27 -48.35 -61.72
CA PRO A 89 10.00 -49.05 -61.63
C PRO A 89 10.16 -50.54 -61.30
N LEU A 90 9.68 -50.93 -60.12
CA LEU A 90 9.26 -52.31 -59.82
C LEU A 90 7.76 -52.30 -59.47
N SER A 91 6.96 -51.87 -60.44
CA SER A 91 5.50 -51.85 -60.35
C SER A 91 4.93 -53.26 -60.53
N ILE A 92 4.41 -53.83 -59.45
CA ILE A 92 3.31 -54.79 -59.56
C ILE A 92 2.03 -53.96 -59.77
N PRO A 93 1.13 -54.31 -60.72
CA PRO A 93 -0.17 -53.66 -60.80
C PRO A 93 -0.93 -53.80 -59.48
N LYS A 94 -1.27 -52.66 -58.87
CA LYS A 94 -2.04 -52.57 -57.63
C LYS A 94 -3.42 -53.23 -57.83
N PRO A 95 -4.04 -53.85 -56.82
CA PRO A 95 -5.35 -54.47 -57.00
C PRO A 95 -6.38 -53.42 -57.43
N ARG A 96 -7.01 -53.62 -58.59
CA ARG A 96 -7.91 -52.61 -59.22
C ARG A 96 -8.94 -52.04 -58.24
N TYR A 97 -9.59 -52.89 -57.45
CA TYR A 97 -10.54 -52.47 -56.42
C TYR A 97 -9.99 -51.45 -55.41
N LEU A 98 -8.69 -51.55 -55.05
CA LEU A 98 -8.02 -50.57 -54.19
C LEU A 98 -7.69 -49.28 -54.95
N GLU A 99 -7.38 -49.35 -56.24
CA GLU A 99 -7.25 -48.17 -57.11
C GLU A 99 -8.61 -47.45 -57.29
N ASP A 100 -9.69 -48.22 -57.45
CA ASP A 100 -11.06 -47.74 -57.58
C ASP A 100 -11.52 -47.04 -56.29
N LEU A 101 -11.37 -47.67 -55.12
CA LEU A 101 -11.67 -47.06 -53.81
C LEU A 101 -10.85 -45.79 -53.56
N GLU A 102 -9.55 -45.78 -53.88
CA GLU A 102 -8.74 -44.57 -53.76
C GLU A 102 -9.11 -43.49 -54.78
N SER A 103 -9.60 -43.86 -55.96
CA SER A 103 -10.10 -42.91 -56.97
C SER A 103 -11.41 -42.26 -56.53
N HIS A 104 -12.27 -43.01 -55.82
CA HIS A 104 -13.51 -42.52 -55.24
C HIS A 104 -13.20 -41.60 -54.07
N LEU A 105 -12.37 -42.05 -53.11
CA LEU A 105 -11.89 -41.24 -51.99
C LEU A 105 -11.27 -39.91 -52.46
N ARG A 106 -10.43 -39.93 -53.49
CA ARG A 106 -9.81 -38.73 -54.07
C ARG A 106 -10.84 -37.79 -54.70
N ARG A 107 -11.89 -38.32 -55.36
CA ARG A 107 -12.98 -37.51 -55.93
C ARG A 107 -13.84 -36.88 -54.84
N GLU A 108 -14.28 -37.64 -53.84
CA GLU A 108 -15.11 -37.10 -52.74
C GLU A 108 -14.34 -36.05 -51.93
N LEU A 109 -13.06 -36.30 -51.61
CA LEU A 109 -12.22 -35.32 -50.90
C LEU A 109 -11.92 -34.05 -51.72
N GLN A 110 -12.03 -34.11 -53.06
CA GLN A 110 -11.94 -32.94 -53.95
C GLN A 110 -13.28 -32.21 -54.11
N ALA A 111 -14.42 -32.88 -53.85
CA ALA A 111 -15.75 -32.28 -53.87
C ALA A 111 -16.09 -31.55 -52.55
N LEU A 112 -15.33 -31.77 -51.47
CA LEU A 112 -15.53 -31.09 -50.18
C LEU A 112 -15.11 -29.62 -50.22
N ASP A 113 -16.05 -28.74 -49.85
CA ASP A 113 -15.80 -27.31 -49.63
C ASP A 113 -14.95 -27.07 -48.38
N LEU A 114 -13.65 -26.87 -48.59
CA LEU A 114 -12.65 -26.63 -47.54
C LEU A 114 -12.77 -25.24 -46.88
N THR A 115 -13.63 -24.34 -47.38
CA THR A 115 -13.75 -22.97 -46.83
C THR A 115 -14.58 -22.92 -45.53
N LYS A 116 -15.40 -23.95 -45.27
CA LYS A 116 -16.30 -24.01 -44.12
C LYS A 116 -15.59 -24.59 -42.90
N GLY A 117 -15.71 -23.89 -41.77
CA GLY A 117 -14.99 -24.14 -40.51
C GLY A 117 -15.37 -25.42 -39.75
N LYS A 118 -15.26 -26.58 -40.39
CA LYS A 118 -15.24 -27.93 -39.77
C LYS A 118 -14.51 -28.96 -40.64
N VAL A 119 -13.49 -28.50 -41.38
CA VAL A 119 -12.76 -29.24 -42.45
C VAL A 119 -12.38 -30.68 -42.07
N GLN A 120 -11.88 -30.92 -40.85
CA GLN A 120 -11.44 -32.25 -40.43
C GLN A 120 -12.61 -33.20 -40.12
N GLU A 121 -13.77 -32.68 -39.70
CA GLU A 121 -15.01 -33.47 -39.56
C GLU A 121 -15.60 -33.81 -40.93
N LEU A 122 -15.62 -32.84 -41.86
CA LEU A 122 -16.14 -33.04 -43.22
C LEU A 122 -15.34 -34.12 -43.97
N LYS A 123 -14.00 -34.10 -43.86
CA LYS A 123 -13.13 -35.13 -44.41
C LYS A 123 -13.40 -36.53 -43.86
N LEU A 124 -13.84 -36.63 -42.60
CA LEU A 124 -14.08 -37.91 -41.94
C LEU A 124 -15.18 -38.75 -42.63
N GLN A 125 -16.13 -38.10 -43.32
CA GLN A 125 -17.27 -38.78 -43.93
C GLN A 125 -16.86 -39.63 -45.17
N PRO A 126 -16.16 -39.10 -46.19
CA PRO A 126 -15.61 -39.95 -47.26
C PRO A 126 -14.69 -41.08 -46.77
N TYR A 127 -13.86 -40.85 -45.74
CA TYR A 127 -13.06 -41.92 -45.15
C TYR A 127 -13.92 -43.00 -44.49
N ARG A 128 -15.04 -42.64 -43.85
CA ARG A 128 -15.99 -43.56 -43.21
C ARG A 128 -16.75 -44.41 -44.23
N GLU A 129 -17.12 -43.82 -45.37
CA GLU A 129 -17.84 -44.48 -46.48
C GLU A 129 -16.91 -45.44 -47.24
N VAL A 130 -15.73 -44.98 -47.61
CA VAL A 130 -14.70 -45.82 -48.26
C VAL A 130 -14.23 -46.97 -47.36
N PHE A 131 -14.22 -46.77 -46.04
CA PHE A 131 -13.94 -47.84 -45.08
C PHE A 131 -15.10 -48.86 -44.95
N GLU A 132 -16.37 -48.45 -45.11
CA GLU A 132 -17.48 -49.42 -45.21
C GLU A 132 -17.36 -50.26 -46.48
N PHE A 133 -17.19 -49.64 -47.66
CA PHE A 133 -17.01 -50.38 -48.91
C PHE A 133 -15.85 -51.39 -48.81
N PHE A 134 -14.71 -50.95 -48.26
CA PHE A 134 -13.58 -51.83 -47.96
C PHE A 134 -13.97 -53.00 -47.04
N MET A 135 -14.69 -52.75 -45.94
CA MET A 135 -15.16 -53.81 -45.03
C MET A 135 -16.16 -54.79 -45.65
N GLU A 136 -16.92 -54.39 -46.67
CA GLU A 136 -17.93 -55.25 -47.31
C GLU A 136 -17.31 -56.46 -48.02
N GLU A 137 -16.15 -56.30 -48.65
CA GLU A 137 -15.43 -57.38 -49.33
C GLU A 137 -14.79 -58.38 -48.34
N PHE A 138 -14.33 -57.93 -47.17
CA PHE A 138 -13.67 -58.78 -46.17
C PHE A 138 -14.66 -59.61 -45.33
N ARG A 139 -15.49 -60.43 -45.98
CA ARG A 139 -16.58 -61.23 -45.37
C ARG A 139 -16.19 -61.97 -44.08
N THR A 140 -14.97 -62.50 -44.00
CA THR A 140 -14.44 -63.22 -42.82
C THR A 140 -14.02 -62.31 -41.65
N TYR A 141 -13.63 -61.06 -41.92
CA TYR A 141 -13.10 -60.12 -40.93
C TYR A 141 -14.03 -58.93 -40.65
N LYS A 142 -15.07 -58.74 -41.47
CA LYS A 142 -16.08 -57.67 -41.33
C LYS A 142 -16.64 -57.53 -39.90
N PRO A 143 -16.95 -58.61 -39.14
CA PRO A 143 -17.43 -58.45 -37.76
C PRO A 143 -16.43 -57.77 -36.82
N LEU A 144 -15.13 -58.07 -36.96
CA LEU A 144 -14.08 -57.46 -36.14
C LEU A 144 -13.83 -56.00 -36.54
N LEU A 145 -13.74 -55.73 -37.84
CA LEU A 145 -13.53 -54.38 -38.36
C LEU A 145 -14.71 -53.44 -38.04
N ALA A 146 -15.95 -53.95 -38.15
CA ALA A 146 -17.15 -53.21 -37.77
C ALA A 146 -17.22 -52.95 -36.25
N SER A 147 -16.78 -53.91 -35.41
CA SER A 147 -16.67 -53.67 -33.96
C SER A 147 -15.64 -52.60 -33.64
N ILE A 148 -14.48 -52.60 -34.30
CA ILE A 148 -13.44 -51.57 -34.13
C ILE A 148 -13.98 -50.20 -34.58
N LYS A 149 -14.64 -50.13 -35.75
CA LYS A 149 -15.29 -48.90 -36.23
C LYS A 149 -16.28 -48.35 -35.21
N LYS A 150 -17.16 -49.20 -34.68
CA LYS A 150 -18.22 -48.82 -33.73
C LYS A 150 -17.64 -48.14 -32.48
N GLU A 151 -16.56 -48.66 -31.89
CA GLU A 151 -15.93 -48.05 -30.71
C GLU A 151 -15.35 -46.66 -31.02
N TYR A 152 -14.73 -46.47 -32.18
CA TYR A 152 -14.29 -45.14 -32.62
C TYR A 152 -15.46 -44.19 -32.90
N GLU A 153 -16.55 -44.66 -33.50
CA GLU A 153 -17.75 -43.83 -33.72
C GLU A 153 -18.44 -43.41 -32.42
N LEU A 154 -18.55 -44.31 -31.45
CA LEU A 154 -19.06 -44.02 -30.10
C LEU A 154 -18.15 -43.02 -29.37
N THR A 155 -16.83 -43.21 -29.43
CA THR A 155 -15.85 -42.29 -28.83
C THR A 155 -15.94 -40.89 -29.44
N ILE A 156 -16.08 -40.79 -30.77
CA ILE A 156 -16.24 -39.51 -31.47
C ILE A 156 -17.58 -38.84 -31.10
N ALA A 157 -18.66 -39.60 -30.95
CA ALA A 157 -19.96 -39.06 -30.51
C ALA A 157 -19.87 -38.47 -29.10
N TYR A 158 -19.31 -39.23 -28.14
CA TYR A 158 -19.08 -38.78 -26.76
C TYR A 158 -18.20 -37.51 -26.69
N LEU A 159 -17.13 -37.45 -27.49
CA LEU A 159 -16.27 -36.27 -27.53
C LEU A 159 -16.99 -35.04 -28.11
N LYS A 160 -17.88 -35.19 -29.09
CA LYS A 160 -18.70 -34.08 -29.60
C LYS A 160 -19.73 -33.58 -28.58
N GLU A 161 -20.40 -34.49 -27.88
CA GLU A 161 -21.32 -34.15 -26.78
C GLU A 161 -20.60 -33.39 -25.65
N LYS A 162 -19.38 -33.81 -25.32
CA LYS A 162 -18.52 -33.11 -24.35
C LYS A 162 -18.06 -31.72 -24.84
N ILE A 163 -17.88 -31.52 -26.14
CA ILE A 163 -17.58 -30.20 -26.71
C ILE A 163 -18.82 -29.29 -26.62
N TYR A 164 -20.00 -29.75 -27.03
CA TYR A 164 -21.23 -28.93 -26.96
C TYR A 164 -21.61 -28.51 -25.54
N SER A 165 -21.34 -29.36 -24.54
CA SER A 165 -21.55 -29.01 -23.11
C SER A 165 -20.49 -28.04 -22.56
N LEU A 166 -19.28 -28.00 -23.13
CA LEU A 166 -18.29 -26.97 -22.82
C LEU A 166 -18.59 -25.64 -23.52
N GLU A 167 -19.09 -25.68 -24.76
CA GLU A 167 -19.52 -24.49 -25.52
C GLU A 167 -20.67 -23.73 -24.80
N SER A 168 -21.66 -24.45 -24.24
CA SER A 168 -22.75 -23.82 -23.49
C SER A 168 -22.29 -23.22 -22.15
N VAL A 169 -21.39 -23.89 -21.42
CA VAL A 169 -20.77 -23.33 -20.19
C VAL A 169 -19.93 -22.09 -20.51
N ASN A 170 -19.17 -22.11 -21.61
CA ASN A 170 -18.41 -20.94 -22.07
C ASN A 170 -19.31 -19.75 -22.40
N ALA A 171 -20.48 -19.96 -23.02
CA ALA A 171 -21.43 -18.89 -23.30
C ALA A 171 -21.99 -18.24 -22.01
N ILE A 172 -22.25 -19.05 -20.98
CA ILE A 172 -22.67 -18.55 -19.65
C ILE A 172 -21.51 -17.76 -19.00
N LEU A 173 -20.28 -18.28 -19.06
CA LEU A 173 -19.10 -17.62 -18.50
C LEU A 173 -18.81 -16.26 -19.15
N VAL A 174 -18.91 -16.17 -20.49
CA VAL A 174 -18.78 -14.89 -21.22
C VAL A 174 -19.88 -13.92 -20.79
N THR A 175 -21.13 -14.38 -20.69
CA THR A 175 -22.25 -13.53 -20.26
C THR A 175 -22.06 -12.99 -18.84
N ALA A 176 -21.56 -13.83 -17.92
CA ALA A 176 -21.24 -13.42 -16.55
C ALA A 176 -20.05 -12.44 -16.50
N SER A 177 -19.01 -12.66 -17.31
CA SER A 177 -17.87 -11.75 -17.46
C SER A 177 -18.28 -10.38 -17.97
N ASP A 178 -19.16 -10.34 -18.99
CA ASP A 178 -19.78 -9.12 -19.52
C ASP A 178 -20.56 -8.37 -18.43
N GLN A 179 -21.37 -9.09 -17.64
CA GLN A 179 -22.13 -8.50 -16.54
C GLN A 179 -21.22 -7.90 -15.45
N CYS A 180 -20.18 -8.62 -15.04
CA CYS A 180 -19.19 -8.12 -14.08
C CYS A 180 -18.46 -6.88 -14.62
N THR A 181 -18.07 -6.89 -15.90
CA THR A 181 -17.40 -5.76 -16.57
C THR A 181 -18.30 -4.53 -16.59
N ARG A 182 -19.60 -4.69 -16.90
CA ARG A 182 -20.58 -3.59 -16.87
C ARG A 182 -20.79 -3.04 -15.45
N GLN A 183 -20.79 -3.89 -14.43
CA GLN A 183 -20.87 -3.46 -13.03
C GLN A 183 -19.63 -2.65 -12.62
N ILE A 184 -18.42 -3.11 -12.96
CA ILE A 184 -17.17 -2.37 -12.69
C ILE A 184 -17.19 -0.98 -13.34
N LEU A 185 -17.59 -0.88 -14.61
CA LEU A 185 -17.71 0.40 -15.31
C LEU A 185 -18.76 1.33 -14.68
N ALA A 186 -19.89 0.78 -14.21
CA ALA A 186 -20.91 1.57 -13.52
C ALA A 186 -20.43 2.11 -12.16
N PHE A 187 -19.67 1.32 -11.39
CA PHE A 187 -19.03 1.79 -10.16
C PHE A 187 -17.98 2.89 -10.44
N GLN A 188 -17.13 2.71 -11.46
CA GLN A 188 -16.10 3.70 -11.81
C GLN A 188 -16.67 5.07 -12.22
N GLU A 189 -17.76 5.09 -12.98
CA GLU A 189 -18.42 6.37 -13.33
C GLU A 189 -19.11 7.01 -12.10
N GLN A 190 -19.69 6.20 -11.21
CA GLN A 190 -20.28 6.69 -9.95
C GLN A 190 -19.22 7.24 -8.99
N GLU A 191 -18.06 6.58 -8.85
CA GLU A 191 -16.90 7.09 -8.09
C GLU A 191 -16.41 8.41 -8.69
N LYS A 192 -16.28 8.50 -10.01
CA LYS A 192 -15.89 9.72 -10.74
C LYS A 192 -16.85 10.88 -10.50
N ILE A 193 -18.16 10.63 -10.44
CA ILE A 193 -19.18 11.64 -10.08
C ILE A 193 -19.05 12.07 -8.61
N GLN A 194 -18.79 11.15 -7.67
CA GLN A 194 -18.56 11.49 -6.26
C GLN A 194 -17.27 12.31 -6.07
N ILE A 195 -16.18 11.92 -6.74
CA ILE A 195 -14.90 12.64 -6.74
C ILE A 195 -15.04 14.05 -7.32
N ALA A 196 -15.93 14.27 -8.31
CA ALA A 196 -16.26 15.60 -8.80
C ALA A 196 -16.96 16.44 -7.72
N LYS A 197 -18.04 15.93 -7.12
CA LYS A 197 -18.77 16.62 -6.04
C LYS A 197 -17.88 17.01 -4.86
N LEU A 198 -17.02 16.08 -4.39
CA LEU A 198 -16.08 16.33 -3.29
C LEU A 198 -15.00 17.36 -3.66
N LYS A 199 -14.64 17.51 -4.93
CA LYS A 199 -13.73 18.58 -5.39
C LYS A 199 -14.45 19.94 -5.39
N ASP A 200 -15.68 20.00 -5.85
CA ASP A 200 -16.48 21.23 -5.84
C ASP A 200 -16.77 21.71 -4.41
N GLU A 201 -17.13 20.79 -3.51
CA GLU A 201 -17.29 21.05 -2.07
C GLU A 201 -15.98 21.53 -1.43
N ARG A 202 -14.84 20.88 -1.70
CA ARG A 202 -13.52 21.33 -1.24
C ARG A 202 -13.20 22.75 -1.72
N ILE A 203 -13.54 23.09 -2.97
CA ILE A 203 -13.34 24.44 -3.52
C ILE A 203 -14.28 25.46 -2.84
N TYR A 204 -15.51 25.08 -2.51
CA TYR A 204 -16.44 25.91 -1.75
C TYR A 204 -15.93 26.18 -0.32
N LEU A 205 -15.53 25.13 0.41
CA LEU A 205 -15.03 25.23 1.78
C LEU A 205 -13.74 26.07 1.86
N LEU A 206 -12.84 25.95 0.88
CA LEU A 206 -11.65 26.81 0.80
C LEU A 206 -12.02 28.30 0.65
N LYS A 207 -12.96 28.63 -0.24
CA LYS A 207 -13.45 30.01 -0.41
C LYS A 207 -14.11 30.57 0.87
N LEU A 208 -14.86 29.72 1.60
CA LEU A 208 -15.47 30.10 2.87
C LEU A 208 -14.40 30.36 3.94
N ILE A 209 -13.40 29.48 4.05
CA ILE A 209 -12.25 29.65 4.95
C ILE A 209 -11.51 30.96 4.66
N ASP A 210 -11.26 31.29 3.40
CA ASP A 210 -10.55 32.52 3.03
C ASP A 210 -11.38 33.78 3.32
N LYS A 211 -12.70 33.77 3.05
CA LYS A 211 -13.62 34.83 3.48
C LYS A 211 -13.59 35.04 5.01
N MET A 212 -13.61 33.97 5.79
CA MET A 212 -13.54 34.05 7.25
C MET A 212 -12.18 34.58 7.75
N LYS A 213 -11.07 34.33 7.03
CA LYS A 213 -9.77 34.95 7.33
C LYS A 213 -9.79 36.46 7.06
N GLU A 214 -10.35 36.90 5.93
CA GLU A 214 -10.49 38.32 5.60
C GLU A 214 -11.35 39.07 6.63
N GLU A 215 -12.48 38.49 7.03
CA GLU A 215 -13.34 39.01 8.10
C GLU A 215 -12.59 39.09 9.43
N LYS A 216 -11.84 38.04 9.80
CA LYS A 216 -10.98 38.05 10.99
C LYS A 216 -9.94 39.18 10.94
N TYR A 217 -9.17 39.33 9.86
CA TYR A 217 -8.16 40.38 9.75
C TYR A 217 -8.78 41.80 9.78
N SER A 218 -9.98 41.97 9.21
CA SER A 218 -10.75 43.22 9.33
C SER A 218 -11.11 43.53 10.79
N LEU A 219 -11.62 42.53 11.53
CA LEU A 219 -11.97 42.68 12.94
C LEU A 219 -10.74 42.93 13.83
N GLU A 220 -9.63 42.20 13.62
CA GLU A 220 -8.35 42.44 14.31
C GLU A 220 -7.84 43.87 14.07
N THR A 221 -7.96 44.38 12.83
CA THR A 221 -7.62 45.77 12.48
C THR A 221 -8.52 46.78 13.20
N GLN A 222 -9.81 46.49 13.36
CA GLN A 222 -10.74 47.34 14.12
C GLN A 222 -10.42 47.32 15.62
N VAL A 223 -10.13 46.15 16.20
CA VAL A 223 -9.70 46.01 17.60
C VAL A 223 -8.39 46.77 17.86
N ALA A 224 -7.42 46.72 16.94
CA ALA A 224 -6.18 47.49 17.05
C ALA A 224 -6.44 49.01 17.03
N LYS A 225 -7.32 49.49 16.15
CA LYS A 225 -7.75 50.91 16.10
C LYS A 225 -8.45 51.33 17.40
N MET A 226 -9.38 50.52 17.91
CA MET A 226 -10.08 50.81 19.17
C MET A 226 -9.14 50.84 20.36
N ARG A 227 -8.19 49.90 20.47
CA ARG A 227 -7.15 49.90 21.51
C ARG A 227 -6.29 51.17 21.46
N LYS A 228 -5.91 51.64 20.26
CA LYS A 228 -5.16 52.89 20.07
C LYS A 228 -5.97 54.12 20.51
N ALA A 229 -7.23 54.23 20.08
CA ALA A 229 -8.12 55.32 20.48
C ALA A 229 -8.35 55.36 22.00
N VAL A 230 -8.57 54.20 22.64
CA VAL A 230 -8.71 54.09 24.10
C VAL A 230 -7.43 54.56 24.82
N ALA A 231 -6.24 54.21 24.33
CA ALA A 231 -4.98 54.70 24.89
C ALA A 231 -4.81 56.23 24.73
N GLU A 232 -5.27 56.79 23.61
CA GLU A 232 -5.25 58.25 23.35
C GLU A 232 -6.26 59.03 24.21
N GLU A 233 -7.41 58.44 24.55
CA GLU A 233 -8.35 59.01 25.53
C GLU A 233 -7.80 58.89 26.97
N TYR A 234 -7.20 57.77 27.36
CA TYR A 234 -6.55 57.63 28.66
C TYR A 234 -5.42 58.66 28.86
N LEU A 235 -4.60 58.89 27.84
CA LEU A 235 -3.54 59.92 27.89
C LEU A 235 -4.14 61.33 28.01
N ARG A 236 -5.22 61.63 27.30
CA ARG A 236 -5.94 62.92 27.44
C ARG A 236 -6.55 63.09 28.83
N TYR A 237 -7.15 62.05 29.40
CA TYR A 237 -7.67 62.08 30.77
C TYR A 237 -6.57 62.33 31.82
N LEU A 238 -5.39 61.71 31.67
CA LEU A 238 -4.25 61.95 32.55
C LEU A 238 -3.77 63.41 32.46
N ASN A 239 -3.56 63.92 31.25
CA ASN A 239 -3.16 65.31 31.03
C ASN A 239 -4.18 66.32 31.62
N GLU A 240 -5.48 66.04 31.47
CA GLU A 240 -6.54 66.87 32.05
C GLU A 240 -6.60 66.74 33.60
N SER A 241 -6.33 65.56 34.14
CA SER A 241 -6.22 65.33 35.59
C SER A 241 -5.06 66.15 36.19
N ASP A 242 -3.90 66.16 35.55
CA ASP A 242 -2.73 66.93 36.02
C ASP A 242 -2.93 68.44 35.85
N ALA A 243 -3.58 68.89 34.77
CA ALA A 243 -4.01 70.29 34.63
C ALA A 243 -5.01 70.71 35.72
N ARG A 244 -5.97 69.85 36.09
CA ARG A 244 -6.88 70.10 37.22
C ARG A 244 -6.15 70.17 38.57
N LYS A 245 -5.11 69.35 38.79
CA LYS A 245 -4.29 69.40 40.02
C LYS A 245 -3.55 70.73 40.13
N LEU A 246 -2.94 71.21 39.03
CA LEU A 246 -2.29 72.53 38.98
C LEU A 246 -3.29 73.65 39.29
N LEU A 247 -4.43 73.69 38.60
CA LEU A 247 -5.47 74.69 38.85
C LEU A 247 -6.03 74.64 40.29
N LEU A 248 -6.06 73.48 40.94
CA LEU A 248 -6.44 73.34 42.36
C LEU A 248 -5.37 73.91 43.32
N ILE A 249 -4.09 73.84 42.96
CA ILE A 249 -3.00 74.46 43.72
C ILE A 249 -3.10 75.99 43.59
N ASP A 250 -3.19 76.50 42.37
CA ASP A 250 -3.36 77.93 42.07
C ASP A 250 -4.61 78.51 42.76
N LEU A 251 -5.73 77.78 42.72
CA LEU A 251 -6.99 78.18 43.33
C LEU A 251 -6.90 78.22 44.86
N ASN A 252 -6.23 77.26 45.50
CA ASN A 252 -6.02 77.28 46.94
C ASN A 252 -5.09 78.43 47.38
N GLU A 253 -4.05 78.74 46.60
CA GLU A 253 -3.20 79.92 46.83
C GLU A 253 -4.01 81.22 46.73
N MET A 254 -4.83 81.35 45.67
CA MET A 254 -5.75 82.46 45.49
C MET A 254 -6.85 82.54 46.57
N TYR A 255 -7.26 81.42 47.17
CA TYR A 255 -8.18 81.43 48.30
C TYR A 255 -7.52 81.97 49.57
N ARG A 256 -6.26 81.62 49.89
CA ARG A 256 -5.53 82.23 51.02
C ARG A 256 -5.43 83.75 50.88
N LEU A 257 -4.98 84.22 49.72
CA LEU A 257 -4.89 85.65 49.39
C LEU A 257 -6.26 86.36 49.47
N LYS A 258 -7.35 85.64 49.19
CA LYS A 258 -8.72 86.17 49.26
C LYS A 258 -9.31 86.12 50.66
N GLU A 259 -8.88 85.22 51.52
CA GLU A 259 -9.26 85.18 52.94
C GLU A 259 -8.53 86.28 53.73
N GLU A 260 -7.27 86.55 53.40
CA GLU A 260 -6.53 87.74 53.85
C GLU A 260 -7.28 89.04 53.50
N MET A 261 -7.88 89.15 52.32
CA MET A 261 -8.72 90.30 51.95
C MET A 261 -10.14 90.31 52.56
N LYS A 262 -10.74 89.14 52.84
CA LYS A 262 -12.12 89.06 53.35
C LYS A 262 -12.30 89.60 54.77
N PHE A 263 -11.23 89.69 55.57
CA PHE A 263 -11.27 90.36 56.87
C PHE A 263 -11.56 91.89 56.76
N ALA A 264 -11.48 92.48 55.57
CA ALA A 264 -11.65 93.93 55.39
C ALA A 264 -13.09 94.42 55.18
N GLN A 265 -14.05 93.57 54.78
CA GLN A 265 -15.41 94.02 54.44
C GLN A 265 -16.49 92.93 54.53
N ILE A 266 -17.36 93.09 55.54
CA ILE A 266 -18.68 92.45 55.68
C ILE A 266 -19.63 93.57 56.18
N GLN A 267 -20.94 93.43 55.89
CA GLN A 267 -22.09 94.31 56.22
C GLN A 267 -22.58 95.24 55.09
N ASP A 268 -23.89 95.35 54.84
CA ASP A 268 -24.95 94.39 55.21
C ASP A 268 -26.14 94.37 54.25
N GLU A 269 -26.98 93.36 54.41
CA GLU A 269 -28.18 93.09 53.62
C GLU A 269 -29.41 93.97 53.97
N LYS A 270 -30.43 93.87 53.09
CA LYS A 270 -31.89 94.00 53.38
C LYS A 270 -32.46 95.38 53.75
N GLY A 271 -33.69 95.62 53.32
CA GLY A 271 -34.43 96.88 53.57
C GLY A 271 -35.67 97.07 52.70
N GLU A 272 -36.45 96.01 52.47
CA GLU A 272 -37.57 96.02 51.52
C GLU A 272 -38.86 96.62 52.13
N ASP A 273 -39.32 97.80 51.69
CA ASP A 273 -40.73 97.96 51.24
C ASP A 273 -41.08 99.18 50.32
N SER A 274 -40.29 99.45 49.28
CA SER A 274 -40.91 99.85 47.98
C SER A 274 -41.50 98.62 47.26
N VAL A 275 -41.61 97.50 47.97
CA VAL A 275 -41.36 96.19 47.39
C VAL A 275 -42.64 95.44 47.17
N LYS A 276 -43.66 95.46 48.03
CA LYS A 276 -44.90 94.68 47.77
C LYS A 276 -45.56 95.07 46.43
N LEU A 277 -45.44 96.33 45.99
CA LEU A 277 -45.91 96.78 44.68
C LEU A 277 -44.96 96.39 43.54
N ALA A 278 -43.64 96.53 43.74
CA ALA A 278 -42.65 96.03 42.80
C ALA A 278 -42.68 94.50 42.69
N LEU A 279 -43.09 93.79 43.75
CA LEU A 279 -43.25 92.36 43.89
C LEU A 279 -44.52 91.92 43.17
N ALA A 280 -45.63 92.65 43.25
CA ALA A 280 -46.82 92.40 42.42
C ALA A 280 -46.50 92.56 40.91
N LEU A 281 -45.74 93.59 40.54
CA LEU A 281 -45.30 93.80 39.15
C LEU A 281 -44.24 92.77 38.71
N LYS A 282 -43.35 92.35 39.62
CA LYS A 282 -42.35 91.29 39.44
C LYS A 282 -42.99 89.91 39.43
N VAL A 283 -44.12 89.69 40.10
CA VAL A 283 -44.97 88.50 40.01
C VAL A 283 -45.71 88.50 38.67
N ALA A 284 -46.38 89.58 38.26
CA ALA A 284 -46.99 89.65 36.93
C ALA A 284 -45.96 89.47 35.79
N ARG A 285 -44.74 90.01 35.94
CA ARG A 285 -43.61 89.74 35.03
C ARG A 285 -43.04 88.32 35.18
N HIS A 286 -43.01 87.75 36.38
CA HIS A 286 -42.57 86.37 36.61
C HIS A 286 -43.57 85.39 36.03
N ASP A 287 -44.87 85.62 36.16
CA ASP A 287 -45.96 84.82 35.59
C ASP A 287 -46.00 84.97 34.07
N LEU A 288 -45.77 86.16 33.52
CA LEU A 288 -45.55 86.33 32.08
C LEU A 288 -44.29 85.58 31.61
N THR A 289 -43.19 85.67 32.36
CA THR A 289 -41.93 84.97 32.05
C THR A 289 -42.10 83.46 32.22
N LYS A 290 -42.90 83.00 33.18
CA LYS A 290 -43.22 81.61 33.48
C LYS A 290 -44.15 81.04 32.42
N ALA A 291 -45.18 81.76 32.00
CA ALA A 291 -46.02 81.39 30.86
C ALA A 291 -45.23 81.41 29.54
N GLN A 292 -44.29 82.34 29.36
CA GLN A 292 -43.39 82.36 28.20
C GLN A 292 -42.35 81.23 28.25
N VAL A 293 -41.85 80.87 29.45
CA VAL A 293 -40.99 79.70 29.68
C VAL A 293 -41.79 78.43 29.46
N GLU A 294 -42.99 78.28 30.00
CA GLU A 294 -43.89 77.15 29.78
C GLU A 294 -44.28 77.04 28.30
N LEU A 295 -44.52 78.16 27.59
CA LEU A 295 -44.74 78.16 26.14
C LEU A 295 -43.47 77.76 25.36
N ASN A 296 -42.29 78.20 25.78
CA ASN A 296 -41.02 77.82 25.16
C ASN A 296 -40.62 76.37 25.49
N THR A 297 -40.98 75.89 26.68
CA THR A 297 -40.78 74.52 27.15
C THR A 297 -41.76 73.59 26.45
N MET A 298 -43.02 74.00 26.26
CA MET A 298 -43.96 73.34 25.36
C MET A 298 -43.41 73.31 23.92
N LYS A 299 -42.89 74.42 23.39
CA LYS A 299 -42.28 74.45 22.04
C LYS A 299 -41.00 73.62 21.91
N ALA A 300 -40.28 73.38 23.00
CA ALA A 300 -39.16 72.43 23.04
C ALA A 300 -39.67 70.99 23.12
N ASN A 301 -40.48 70.66 24.12
CA ASN A 301 -41.06 69.34 24.38
C ASN A 301 -41.90 68.81 23.20
N TYR A 302 -42.59 69.69 22.47
CA TYR A 302 -43.38 69.37 21.29
C TYR A 302 -42.68 69.76 19.97
N GLY A 303 -41.43 70.24 20.02
CA GLY A 303 -40.62 70.55 18.84
C GLY A 303 -40.02 69.30 18.18
N ASP A 304 -39.66 68.30 18.99
CA ASP A 304 -39.16 66.97 18.56
C ASP A 304 -40.29 65.96 18.27
N VAL A 305 -41.56 66.38 18.25
CA VAL A 305 -42.69 65.47 18.00
C VAL A 305 -42.83 65.22 16.50
N VAL A 306 -42.54 63.97 16.11
CA VAL A 306 -42.59 63.47 14.73
C VAL A 306 -43.91 63.86 14.05
N PRO A 307 -43.87 64.58 12.90
CA PRO A 307 -45.07 64.90 12.13
C PRO A 307 -45.88 63.66 11.79
N ARG A 308 -47.21 63.72 11.89
CA ARG A 308 -48.09 62.55 11.71
C ARG A 308 -47.82 61.73 10.44
N ARG A 309 -47.47 62.38 9.32
CA ARG A 309 -47.11 61.73 8.06
C ARG A 309 -45.80 60.93 8.14
N GLU A 310 -44.84 61.40 8.92
CA GLU A 310 -43.57 60.70 9.19
C GLU A 310 -43.78 59.55 10.17
N PHE A 311 -44.68 59.72 11.16
CA PHE A 311 -45.13 58.62 12.01
C PHE A 311 -45.80 57.51 11.16
N GLU A 312 -46.80 57.85 10.34
CA GLU A 312 -47.51 56.88 9.47
C GLU A 312 -46.55 56.20 8.46
N LEU A 313 -45.55 56.93 7.95
CA LEU A 313 -44.49 56.36 7.10
C LEU A 313 -43.55 55.42 7.88
N GLN A 314 -43.23 55.75 9.13
CA GLN A 314 -42.36 54.92 9.97
C GLN A 314 -43.11 53.69 10.50
N GLU A 315 -44.40 53.82 10.82
CA GLU A 315 -45.32 52.71 11.14
C GLU A 315 -45.41 51.72 9.96
N HIS A 316 -45.60 52.21 8.73
CA HIS A 316 -45.54 51.36 7.53
C HIS A 316 -44.21 50.62 7.41
N LYS A 317 -43.06 51.28 7.62
CA LYS A 317 -41.75 50.63 7.59
C LYS A 317 -41.59 49.60 8.72
N CYS A 318 -42.08 49.88 9.91
CA CYS A 318 -42.07 48.92 11.03
C CYS A 318 -42.92 47.69 10.70
N ASN A 319 -44.09 47.87 10.08
CA ASN A 319 -44.93 46.76 9.64
C ASN A 319 -44.25 45.93 8.52
N GLU A 320 -43.67 46.59 7.51
CA GLU A 320 -42.91 45.94 6.42
C GLU A 320 -41.68 45.19 6.93
N LEU A 321 -40.96 45.75 7.91
CA LEU A 321 -39.83 45.08 8.60
C LEU A 321 -40.31 43.91 9.46
N THR A 322 -41.50 44.01 10.07
CA THR A 322 -42.10 42.91 10.85
C THR A 322 -42.51 41.76 9.94
N GLU A 323 -43.15 42.04 8.80
CA GLU A 323 -43.49 41.03 7.78
C GLU A 323 -42.23 40.33 7.27
N LYS A 324 -41.18 41.10 6.91
CA LYS A 324 -39.87 40.56 6.52
C LYS A 324 -39.22 39.73 7.63
N MET A 325 -39.34 40.12 8.89
CA MET A 325 -38.85 39.33 10.03
C MET A 325 -39.64 38.02 10.18
N THR A 326 -40.97 38.02 9.97
CA THR A 326 -41.76 36.78 10.03
C THR A 326 -41.48 35.83 8.87
N ILE A 327 -41.15 36.35 7.68
CA ILE A 327 -40.69 35.55 6.55
C ILE A 327 -39.31 34.95 6.86
N LEU A 328 -38.34 35.77 7.28
CA LEU A 328 -37.00 35.31 7.64
C LEU A 328 -36.98 34.32 8.81
N GLN A 329 -37.89 34.47 9.79
CA GLN A 329 -38.05 33.49 10.86
C GLN A 329 -38.56 32.16 10.30
N LYS A 330 -39.57 32.17 9.41
CA LYS A 330 -40.04 30.93 8.77
C LYS A 330 -38.96 30.29 7.90
N ASP A 331 -38.25 31.07 7.10
CA ASP A 331 -37.16 30.57 6.24
C ASP A 331 -36.03 29.94 7.09
N PHE A 332 -35.81 30.45 8.32
CA PHE A 332 -34.89 29.85 9.30
C PHE A 332 -35.45 28.56 9.91
N ASP A 333 -36.72 28.55 10.31
CA ASP A 333 -37.39 27.39 10.91
C ASP A 333 -37.46 26.22 9.90
N ASP A 334 -37.87 26.49 8.65
CA ASP A 334 -37.88 25.54 7.52
C ASP A 334 -36.46 24.97 7.27
N LEU A 335 -35.43 25.82 7.27
CA LEU A 335 -34.02 25.41 7.09
C LEU A 335 -33.48 24.59 8.27
N GLN A 336 -33.99 24.82 9.49
CA GLN A 336 -33.64 24.01 10.65
C GLN A 336 -34.22 22.59 10.52
N GLU A 337 -35.47 22.44 10.04
CA GLU A 337 -36.05 21.12 9.75
C GLU A 337 -35.27 20.38 8.63
N GLU A 338 -34.83 21.08 7.58
CA GLU A 338 -33.94 20.50 6.56
C GLU A 338 -32.59 20.05 7.15
N TYR A 339 -31.99 20.83 8.06
CA TYR A 339 -30.74 20.47 8.73
C TYR A 339 -30.90 19.24 9.64
N ASP A 340 -31.93 19.21 10.48
CA ASP A 340 -32.18 18.11 11.42
C ASP A 340 -32.49 16.79 10.68
N THR A 341 -33.25 16.85 9.58
CA THR A 341 -33.48 15.65 8.74
C THR A 341 -32.22 15.17 8.02
N MET A 342 -31.35 16.08 7.54
CA MET A 342 -30.05 15.72 6.97
C MET A 342 -29.09 15.13 8.01
N LEU A 343 -29.15 15.58 9.27
CA LEU A 343 -28.37 15.04 10.37
C LEU A 343 -28.77 13.59 10.71
N ASP A 344 -30.07 13.29 10.76
CA ASP A 344 -30.57 11.93 10.97
C ASP A 344 -30.24 10.99 9.78
N ILE A 345 -30.32 11.48 8.53
CA ILE A 345 -29.89 10.72 7.34
C ILE A 345 -28.38 10.40 7.43
N HIS A 346 -27.53 11.38 7.76
CA HIS A 346 -26.10 11.15 7.92
C HIS A 346 -25.80 10.12 9.02
N LYS A 347 -26.52 10.19 10.15
CA LYS A 347 -26.41 9.22 11.24
C LYS A 347 -26.80 7.81 10.78
N GLN A 348 -27.93 7.63 10.09
CA GLN A 348 -28.34 6.34 9.55
C GLN A 348 -27.28 5.78 8.58
N VAL A 349 -26.76 6.60 7.66
CA VAL A 349 -25.72 6.19 6.70
C VAL A 349 -24.42 5.79 7.42
N SER A 350 -24.03 6.47 8.50
CA SER A 350 -22.89 6.06 9.33
C SER A 350 -23.14 4.70 9.99
N GLU A 351 -24.32 4.48 10.57
CA GLU A 351 -24.65 3.18 11.16
C GLU A 351 -24.70 2.05 10.10
N GLU A 352 -25.20 2.32 8.90
CA GLU A 352 -25.21 1.36 7.79
C GLU A 352 -23.80 1.03 7.31
N ARG A 353 -22.92 2.03 7.12
CA ARG A 353 -21.49 1.83 6.86
C ARG A 353 -20.87 0.92 7.91
N ASP A 354 -21.14 1.18 9.19
CA ASP A 354 -20.52 0.43 10.29
C ASP A 354 -21.08 -0.99 10.40
N LYS A 355 -22.36 -1.21 10.06
CA LYS A 355 -22.94 -2.55 9.88
C LYS A 355 -22.23 -3.31 8.74
N PHE A 356 -22.11 -2.71 7.55
CA PHE A 356 -21.41 -3.32 6.41
C PHE A 356 -19.92 -3.59 6.67
N TYR A 357 -19.23 -2.73 7.41
CA TYR A 357 -17.83 -2.94 7.80
C TYR A 357 -17.66 -4.14 8.73
N ASN A 358 -18.55 -4.30 9.72
CA ASN A 358 -18.57 -5.47 10.59
C ASN A 358 -18.92 -6.76 9.82
N ASP A 359 -19.89 -6.70 8.90
CA ASP A 359 -20.25 -7.85 8.06
C ASP A 359 -19.10 -8.24 7.11
N LEU A 360 -18.38 -7.27 6.52
CA LEU A 360 -17.17 -7.53 5.72
C LEU A 360 -16.10 -8.26 6.55
N ILE A 361 -15.85 -7.83 7.79
CA ILE A 361 -14.94 -8.51 8.72
C ILE A 361 -15.42 -9.93 9.03
N ASN A 362 -16.72 -10.12 9.24
CA ASN A 362 -17.30 -11.45 9.53
C ASN A 362 -17.22 -12.39 8.33
N VAL A 363 -17.47 -11.90 7.11
CA VAL A 363 -17.30 -12.65 5.85
C VAL A 363 -15.83 -12.99 5.63
N GLN A 364 -14.90 -12.07 5.89
CA GLN A 364 -13.46 -12.32 5.76
C GLN A 364 -12.98 -13.40 6.76
N ARG A 365 -13.43 -13.32 8.03
CA ARG A 365 -13.13 -14.30 9.10
C ARG A 365 -13.69 -15.69 8.80
N SER A 366 -14.90 -15.78 8.24
CA SER A 366 -15.56 -17.06 7.93
C SER A 366 -15.08 -17.68 6.62
N SER A 367 -14.71 -16.86 5.63
CA SER A 367 -14.11 -17.32 4.35
C SER A 367 -12.66 -17.80 4.52
N THR A 368 -11.97 -17.35 5.56
CA THR A 368 -10.61 -17.79 5.91
C THR A 368 -10.56 -18.27 7.37
N PRO A 369 -11.12 -19.46 7.68
CA PRO A 369 -11.12 -19.99 9.05
C PRO A 369 -9.68 -20.16 9.54
N ARG A 370 -9.28 -19.29 10.47
CA ARG A 370 -7.90 -19.26 10.98
C ARG A 370 -7.54 -20.57 11.70
N PRO A 371 -6.29 -21.04 11.62
CA PRO A 371 -5.82 -22.19 12.40
C PRO A 371 -6.14 -22.02 13.90
N SER A 372 -6.53 -23.11 14.56
CA SER A 372 -6.71 -23.12 16.03
C SER A 372 -5.33 -23.18 16.68
N TRP A 373 -4.67 -22.02 16.80
CA TRP A 373 -3.29 -21.91 17.30
C TRP A 373 -3.09 -22.53 18.68
N GLU A 374 -4.12 -22.59 19.52
CA GLU A 374 -4.15 -23.31 20.79
C GLU A 374 -3.61 -24.75 20.66
N LYS A 375 -3.95 -25.46 19.57
CA LYS A 375 -3.54 -26.85 19.31
C LYS A 375 -2.06 -27.00 18.93
N CYS A 376 -1.35 -25.91 18.65
CA CYS A 376 0.08 -25.98 18.39
C CYS A 376 0.88 -26.22 19.67
N ALA A 377 0.31 -25.92 20.84
CA ALA A 377 0.84 -26.31 22.15
C ALA A 377 0.99 -27.83 22.31
N ASP A 378 0.12 -28.62 21.67
CA ASP A 378 0.14 -30.09 21.73
C ASP A 378 1.24 -30.71 20.84
N VAL A 379 1.84 -29.92 19.94
CA VAL A 379 2.79 -30.36 18.89
C VAL A 379 4.23 -29.91 19.17
N ILE A 380 4.41 -28.85 19.97
CA ILE A 380 5.72 -28.27 20.28
C ILE A 380 6.28 -28.92 21.55
N ALA A 381 7.56 -29.32 21.50
CA ALA A 381 8.21 -30.12 22.55
C ALA A 381 8.17 -29.47 23.96
N ASP A 382 8.26 -28.14 24.02
CA ASP A 382 8.25 -27.36 25.27
C ASP A 382 6.83 -26.87 25.67
N GLY A 383 5.79 -27.34 24.97
CA GLY A 383 4.39 -27.24 25.39
C GLY A 383 3.75 -25.84 25.35
N ALA A 384 2.65 -25.70 26.12
CA ALA A 384 1.75 -24.55 26.05
C ALA A 384 2.35 -23.22 26.51
N GLU A 385 3.17 -23.21 27.57
CA GLU A 385 3.80 -21.99 28.08
C GLU A 385 4.82 -21.44 27.08
N HIS A 386 5.65 -22.33 26.51
CA HIS A 386 6.60 -21.96 25.45
C HIS A 386 5.88 -21.45 24.20
N TRP A 387 4.82 -22.13 23.75
CA TRP A 387 4.02 -21.64 22.62
C TRP A 387 3.32 -20.31 22.92
N SER A 388 2.87 -20.05 24.15
CA SER A 388 2.29 -18.77 24.53
C SER A 388 3.32 -17.64 24.44
N ALA A 389 4.52 -17.83 24.98
CA ALA A 389 5.62 -16.87 24.86
C ALA A 389 6.11 -16.70 23.40
N LEU A 390 6.07 -17.75 22.59
CA LEU A 390 6.38 -17.68 21.16
C LEU A 390 5.29 -17.00 20.33
N SER A 391 4.03 -17.00 20.77
CA SER A 391 2.90 -16.47 19.98
C SER A 391 2.48 -15.05 20.36
N GLU A 392 2.92 -14.54 21.51
CA GLU A 392 2.61 -13.19 21.97
C GLU A 392 2.98 -12.10 20.93
N GLY A 393 2.03 -11.21 20.65
CA GLY A 393 2.20 -10.08 19.74
C GLY A 393 2.32 -10.41 18.24
N LYS A 394 2.28 -11.69 17.84
CA LYS A 394 2.48 -12.11 16.43
C LYS A 394 1.17 -12.22 15.64
N THR A 395 1.24 -11.99 14.33
CA THR A 395 0.11 -12.21 13.41
C THR A 395 -0.04 -13.69 13.06
N SER A 396 -1.24 -14.12 12.62
CA SER A 396 -1.45 -15.49 12.11
C SER A 396 -0.45 -15.91 11.03
N ASP A 397 0.05 -14.98 10.23
CA ASP A 397 1.04 -15.24 9.18
C ASP A 397 2.41 -15.58 9.81
N GLN A 398 2.87 -14.73 10.73
CA GLN A 398 4.10 -14.94 11.51
C GLN A 398 4.05 -16.19 12.39
N LEU A 399 2.85 -16.62 12.84
CA LEU A 399 2.67 -17.87 13.58
C LEU A 399 2.86 -19.11 12.70
N VAL A 400 2.68 -19.02 11.37
CA VAL A 400 3.04 -20.11 10.45
C VAL A 400 4.56 -20.27 10.43
N ASP A 401 5.31 -19.19 10.20
CA ASP A 401 6.78 -19.24 10.15
C ASP A 401 7.39 -19.76 11.47
N VAL A 402 6.90 -19.27 12.62
CA VAL A 402 7.38 -19.71 13.95
C VAL A 402 7.06 -21.18 14.22
N LEU A 403 5.88 -21.67 13.80
CA LEU A 403 5.53 -23.09 13.92
C LEU A 403 6.41 -23.98 13.01
N LEU A 404 6.68 -23.53 11.78
CA LEU A 404 7.59 -24.21 10.86
C LEU A 404 9.03 -24.21 11.37
N GLU A 405 9.46 -23.13 12.03
CA GLU A 405 10.78 -23.01 12.65
C GLU A 405 10.97 -24.00 13.80
N GLU A 406 10.05 -24.11 14.76
CA GLU A 406 10.23 -25.02 15.89
C GLU A 406 10.00 -26.50 15.54
N ILE A 407 9.03 -26.82 14.67
CA ILE A 407 8.87 -28.19 14.13
C ILE A 407 10.12 -28.56 13.31
N GLY A 408 10.61 -27.64 12.47
CA GLY A 408 11.83 -27.84 11.69
C GLY A 408 13.07 -27.98 12.57
N ALA A 409 13.15 -27.26 13.69
CA ALA A 409 14.26 -27.34 14.64
C ALA A 409 14.32 -28.69 15.35
N GLY A 410 13.16 -29.23 15.76
CA GLY A 410 13.06 -30.59 16.29
C GLY A 410 13.57 -31.63 15.28
N LEU A 411 13.02 -31.61 14.06
CA LEU A 411 13.40 -32.52 12.98
C LEU A 411 14.89 -32.36 12.58
N LEU A 412 15.45 -31.15 12.67
CA LEU A 412 16.87 -30.91 12.40
C LEU A 412 17.77 -31.47 13.51
N ARG A 413 17.36 -31.38 14.79
CA ARG A 413 18.09 -31.98 15.92
C ARG A 413 18.04 -33.50 15.92
N GLU A 414 16.94 -34.11 15.47
CA GLU A 414 16.85 -35.57 15.29
C GLU A 414 17.79 -36.08 14.18
N ARG A 415 17.99 -35.29 13.12
CA ARG A 415 18.72 -35.72 11.92
C ARG A 415 20.24 -35.70 12.09
N ASP A 416 20.85 -36.88 12.22
CA ASP A 416 22.32 -37.02 12.37
C ASP A 416 23.13 -36.62 11.12
N THR A 417 22.58 -36.76 9.92
CA THR A 417 23.31 -36.56 8.66
C THR A 417 22.48 -35.93 7.54
N PHE A 418 23.14 -35.11 6.73
CA PHE A 418 22.63 -34.55 5.48
C PHE A 418 23.17 -35.32 4.27
N VAL A 419 22.40 -35.35 3.19
CA VAL A 419 22.84 -35.86 1.88
C VAL A 419 23.47 -34.71 1.10
N ALA A 420 24.67 -34.89 0.57
CA ALA A 420 25.37 -33.86 -0.17
C ALA A 420 24.70 -33.56 -1.54
N LEU A 421 24.87 -32.33 -2.04
CA LEU A 421 24.26 -31.86 -3.29
C LEU A 421 25.09 -32.18 -4.54
N GLY A 422 26.31 -32.69 -4.37
CA GLY A 422 27.22 -33.10 -5.44
C GLY A 422 28.09 -31.97 -5.99
N ARG A 423 29.14 -32.34 -6.73
CA ARG A 423 30.15 -31.39 -7.25
C ARG A 423 29.75 -30.51 -8.45
N SER A 424 28.45 -30.34 -8.75
CA SER A 424 28.02 -29.53 -9.89
C SER A 424 28.37 -28.05 -9.73
N GLU A 425 28.72 -27.36 -10.82
CA GLU A 425 28.94 -25.90 -10.84
C GLU A 425 27.71 -25.10 -10.38
N LYS A 426 26.51 -25.68 -10.54
CA LYS A 426 25.24 -25.10 -10.06
C LYS A 426 25.05 -25.20 -8.55
N VAL A 427 25.85 -26.00 -7.85
CA VAL A 427 25.85 -26.09 -6.39
C VAL A 427 26.81 -25.04 -5.83
N PRO A 428 26.41 -24.20 -4.86
CA PRO A 428 27.29 -23.22 -4.24
C PRO A 428 28.56 -23.86 -3.68
N VAL A 429 29.70 -23.16 -3.75
CA VAL A 429 31.02 -23.72 -3.40
C VAL A 429 31.05 -24.33 -1.99
N TYR A 430 30.38 -23.70 -1.02
CA TYR A 430 30.30 -24.16 0.36
C TYR A 430 29.44 -25.42 0.59
N LEU A 431 28.70 -25.89 -0.42
CA LEU A 431 27.94 -27.16 -0.40
C LEU A 431 28.48 -28.19 -1.42
N ARG A 432 29.57 -27.88 -2.13
CA ARG A 432 30.04 -28.64 -3.30
C ARG A 432 30.87 -29.89 -2.93
N CYS A 433 30.27 -30.80 -2.19
CA CYS A 433 30.82 -32.11 -1.83
C CYS A 433 29.93 -33.28 -2.31
N ASP A 434 30.42 -34.52 -2.18
CA ASP A 434 29.65 -35.73 -2.48
C ASP A 434 29.49 -36.60 -1.22
N GLY A 435 28.50 -37.49 -1.22
CA GLY A 435 28.28 -38.45 -0.15
C GLY A 435 27.37 -37.94 0.98
N VAL A 436 27.77 -38.18 2.22
CA VAL A 436 26.97 -37.94 3.43
C VAL A 436 27.77 -37.06 4.39
N VAL A 437 27.13 -36.02 4.89
CA VAL A 437 27.71 -34.95 5.71
C VAL A 437 27.09 -35.00 7.10
N ARG A 438 27.87 -34.84 8.18
CA ARG A 438 27.34 -34.95 9.54
C ARG A 438 26.76 -33.63 10.01
N ASN A 439 25.58 -33.70 10.62
CA ASN A 439 24.98 -32.56 11.30
C ASN A 439 25.72 -32.30 12.62
N LYS A 440 26.12 -31.06 12.87
CA LYS A 440 26.71 -30.62 14.14
C LYS A 440 25.67 -30.37 15.25
N LYS A 441 24.37 -30.35 14.90
CA LYS A 441 23.23 -30.15 15.82
C LYS A 441 23.30 -28.84 16.62
N LEU A 442 23.75 -27.78 15.95
CA LEU A 442 23.97 -26.45 16.52
C LEU A 442 22.69 -25.84 17.10
N THR A 443 22.84 -25.09 18.20
CA THR A 443 21.80 -24.26 18.82
C THR A 443 21.77 -22.85 18.23
N LYS A 444 20.64 -22.13 18.39
CA LYS A 444 20.45 -20.74 17.92
C LYS A 444 21.62 -19.84 18.34
N LYS A 445 22.05 -19.93 19.60
CA LYS A 445 23.17 -19.15 20.18
C LYS A 445 24.52 -19.43 19.52
N GLU A 446 24.86 -20.72 19.31
CA GLU A 446 26.10 -21.12 18.64
C GLU A 446 26.15 -20.63 17.20
N ILE A 447 25.00 -20.69 16.49
CA ILE A 447 24.89 -20.17 15.13
C ILE A 447 25.18 -18.67 15.11
N VAL A 448 24.51 -17.87 15.95
CA VAL A 448 24.73 -16.40 16.03
C VAL A 448 26.18 -16.07 16.34
N THR A 449 26.80 -16.77 17.29
CA THR A 449 28.22 -16.60 17.63
C THR A 449 29.10 -16.85 16.41
N ILE A 450 28.86 -17.94 15.68
CA ILE A 450 29.55 -18.27 14.43
C ILE A 450 29.32 -17.20 13.35
N LEU A 451 28.10 -16.65 13.20
CA LEU A 451 27.82 -15.59 12.23
C LEU A 451 28.56 -14.28 12.57
N LYS A 452 28.60 -13.88 13.86
CA LYS A 452 29.36 -12.71 14.33
C LYS A 452 30.87 -12.89 14.07
N GLU A 453 31.42 -14.08 14.36
CA GLU A 453 32.83 -14.39 14.08
C GLU A 453 33.17 -14.39 12.58
N ILE A 454 32.28 -14.90 11.72
CA ILE A 454 32.46 -14.89 10.27
C ILE A 454 32.50 -13.45 9.75
N TRP A 455 31.58 -12.58 10.17
CA TRP A 455 31.60 -11.17 9.77
C TRP A 455 32.86 -10.44 10.27
N LYS A 456 33.28 -10.71 11.51
CA LYS A 456 34.51 -10.12 12.08
C LYS A 456 35.76 -10.53 11.30
N GLU A 457 35.93 -11.82 10.98
CA GLU A 457 37.05 -12.28 10.13
C GLU A 457 36.93 -11.79 8.68
N LYS A 458 35.72 -11.61 8.13
CA LYS A 458 35.47 -11.12 6.77
C LYS A 458 35.88 -9.66 6.60
N ILE A 459 35.43 -8.78 7.50
CA ILE A 459 35.80 -7.36 7.51
C ILE A 459 37.33 -7.21 7.62
N ALA A 460 37.96 -7.91 8.55
CA ALA A 460 39.41 -7.89 8.72
C ALA A 460 40.17 -8.44 7.49
N SER A 461 39.68 -9.53 6.88
CA SER A 461 40.24 -10.12 5.65
C SER A 461 40.24 -9.14 4.48
N ASP A 462 39.11 -8.48 4.25
CA ASP A 462 38.94 -7.61 3.08
C ASP A 462 39.69 -6.29 3.24
N LEU A 463 39.75 -5.76 4.48
CA LEU A 463 40.59 -4.62 4.83
C LEU A 463 42.08 -4.91 4.57
N GLN A 464 42.57 -6.09 5.00
CA GLN A 464 43.96 -6.52 4.75
C GLN A 464 44.28 -6.73 3.26
N LYS A 465 43.28 -7.10 2.44
CA LYS A 465 43.45 -7.35 1.00
C LYS A 465 43.21 -6.12 0.13
N GLY A 466 42.61 -5.05 0.67
CA GLY A 466 42.21 -3.86 -0.07
C GLY A 466 41.12 -4.11 -1.13
N LYS A 467 40.48 -5.29 -1.11
CA LYS A 467 39.44 -5.70 -2.06
C LYS A 467 38.55 -6.77 -1.44
N GLN A 468 37.24 -6.62 -1.64
CA GLN A 468 36.25 -7.61 -1.22
C GLN A 468 36.43 -8.95 -1.93
N SER A 469 36.52 -10.05 -1.16
CA SER A 469 36.47 -11.41 -1.72
C SER A 469 35.03 -11.91 -1.86
N SER A 470 34.80 -12.88 -2.75
CA SER A 470 33.53 -13.62 -2.85
C SER A 470 33.08 -14.15 -1.47
N PHE A 471 31.88 -13.78 -1.02
CA PHE A 471 31.36 -14.18 0.29
C PHE A 471 31.10 -15.71 0.40
N PRO A 472 30.50 -16.39 -0.61
CA PRO A 472 30.38 -17.85 -0.61
C PRO A 472 31.72 -18.60 -0.52
N GLU A 473 32.78 -18.05 -1.11
CA GLU A 473 34.13 -18.61 -1.00
C GLU A 473 34.73 -18.34 0.38
N PHE A 474 34.59 -17.12 0.90
CA PHE A 474 35.06 -16.78 2.25
C PHE A 474 34.41 -17.68 3.31
N PHE A 475 33.10 -17.92 3.21
CA PHE A 475 32.35 -18.77 4.13
C PHE A 475 32.90 -20.21 4.18
N LEU A 476 33.26 -20.80 3.03
CA LEU A 476 33.92 -22.11 3.01
C LEU A 476 35.34 -22.05 3.59
N ASN A 477 36.14 -21.06 3.16
CA ASN A 477 37.53 -20.88 3.60
C ASN A 477 37.64 -20.70 5.13
N PHE A 478 36.69 -20.03 5.77
CA PHE A 478 36.61 -19.85 7.22
C PHE A 478 36.58 -21.21 7.95
N PHE A 479 35.73 -22.14 7.53
CA PHE A 479 35.65 -23.47 8.13
C PHE A 479 36.84 -24.37 7.74
N GLN A 480 37.38 -24.25 6.52
CA GLN A 480 38.60 -24.97 6.13
C GLN A 480 39.81 -24.54 6.98
N LYS A 481 39.99 -23.23 7.19
CA LYS A 481 41.05 -22.65 8.03
C LYS A 481 40.98 -23.12 9.49
N ARG A 482 39.77 -23.29 10.03
CA ARG A 482 39.54 -23.65 11.45
C ARG A 482 39.47 -25.16 11.71
N TYR A 483 38.98 -25.95 10.76
CA TYR A 483 38.66 -27.38 10.97
C TYR A 483 39.20 -28.34 9.90
N GLY A 484 39.86 -27.84 8.86
CA GLY A 484 40.36 -28.63 7.73
C GLY A 484 39.28 -28.96 6.69
N ASP A 485 39.72 -29.42 5.50
CA ASP A 485 38.86 -29.53 4.31
C ASP A 485 37.67 -30.48 4.46
N ALA A 486 37.88 -31.68 5.01
CA ALA A 486 36.81 -32.67 5.15
C ALA A 486 35.78 -32.28 6.24
N PRO A 487 36.19 -31.83 7.45
CA PRO A 487 35.22 -31.36 8.45
C PRO A 487 34.55 -30.02 8.11
N ALA A 488 35.11 -29.20 7.22
CA ALA A 488 34.51 -27.92 6.82
C ALA A 488 33.09 -28.10 6.27
N PHE A 489 32.84 -29.14 5.46
CA PHE A 489 31.51 -29.40 4.90
C PHE A 489 30.47 -29.82 5.96
N ASP A 490 30.87 -30.53 7.03
CA ASP A 490 29.96 -30.77 8.18
C ASP A 490 29.45 -29.43 8.75
N TRP A 491 30.33 -28.44 8.88
CA TRP A 491 29.98 -27.13 9.43
C TRP A 491 29.17 -26.27 8.45
N THR A 492 29.58 -26.16 7.18
CA THR A 492 28.86 -25.33 6.19
C THR A 492 27.43 -25.81 5.97
N TYR A 493 27.19 -27.12 5.89
CA TYR A 493 25.85 -27.69 5.82
C TYR A 493 25.04 -27.43 7.10
N SER A 494 25.64 -27.65 8.27
CA SER A 494 24.94 -27.47 9.55
C SER A 494 24.54 -26.01 9.79
N VAL A 495 25.39 -25.04 9.44
CA VAL A 495 25.05 -23.62 9.52
C VAL A 495 24.03 -23.26 8.45
N TYR A 496 24.22 -23.69 7.19
CA TYR A 496 23.33 -23.36 6.08
C TYR A 496 21.88 -23.82 6.29
N GLU A 497 21.65 -25.08 6.68
CA GLU A 497 20.29 -25.58 6.90
C GLU A 497 19.61 -24.94 8.14
N ASN A 498 20.38 -24.45 9.11
CA ASN A 498 19.85 -23.69 10.25
C ASN A 498 19.45 -22.25 9.87
N ILE A 499 20.31 -21.47 9.19
CA ILE A 499 19.98 -20.08 8.80
C ILE A 499 18.86 -20.02 7.75
N LYS A 500 18.69 -21.09 6.97
CA LYS A 500 17.59 -21.32 6.02
C LYS A 500 16.25 -21.64 6.70
N LEU A 501 16.31 -22.20 7.92
CA LEU A 501 15.16 -22.50 8.75
C LEU A 501 14.67 -21.23 9.47
N TYR A 502 15.55 -20.59 10.23
CA TYR A 502 15.22 -19.47 11.12
C TYR A 502 15.10 -18.12 10.39
N LYS A 503 14.00 -17.92 9.67
CA LYS A 503 13.67 -16.71 8.90
C LYS A 503 13.20 -15.55 9.76
N SER A 504 12.56 -15.85 10.90
CA SER A 504 12.10 -14.87 11.89
C SER A 504 13.25 -14.14 12.58
N ASN A 505 14.44 -14.74 12.56
CA ASN A 505 15.69 -14.13 13.03
C ASN A 505 16.30 -13.24 11.92
N GLU A 506 16.29 -11.93 12.14
CA GLU A 506 16.76 -10.94 11.17
C GLU A 506 18.23 -11.14 10.77
N ALA A 507 19.10 -11.53 11.71
CA ALA A 507 20.53 -11.71 11.45
C ALA A 507 20.80 -12.98 10.62
N MET A 508 20.17 -14.11 10.97
CA MET A 508 20.26 -15.36 10.20
C MET A 508 19.64 -15.22 8.81
N SER A 509 18.48 -14.56 8.71
CA SER A 509 17.78 -14.32 7.45
C SER A 509 18.57 -13.41 6.49
N LEU A 510 19.19 -12.33 7.00
CA LEU A 510 20.09 -11.48 6.22
C LEU A 510 21.34 -12.23 5.77
N PHE A 511 21.96 -13.02 6.66
CA PHE A 511 23.13 -13.84 6.33
C PHE A 511 22.80 -14.87 5.24
N HIS A 512 21.65 -15.55 5.33
CA HIS A 512 21.18 -16.49 4.32
C HIS A 512 21.01 -15.80 2.96
N GLN A 513 20.30 -14.66 2.91
CA GLN A 513 20.04 -13.93 1.67
C GLN A 513 21.32 -13.41 0.99
N ILE A 514 22.34 -13.01 1.76
CA ILE A 514 23.65 -12.64 1.19
C ILE A 514 24.42 -13.89 0.74
N LEU A 515 24.37 -14.99 1.50
CA LEU A 515 25.05 -16.24 1.14
C LEU A 515 24.48 -16.90 -0.13
N THR A 516 23.17 -16.79 -0.37
CA THR A 516 22.52 -17.28 -1.61
C THR A 516 22.60 -16.29 -2.78
N GLY A 517 23.04 -15.05 -2.56
CA GLY A 517 23.08 -14.00 -3.60
C GLY A 517 21.69 -13.42 -3.93
N GLU A 518 20.75 -13.46 -3.00
CA GLU A 518 19.46 -12.74 -3.07
C GLU A 518 19.61 -11.26 -2.68
N LEU A 519 20.55 -10.96 -1.77
CA LEU A 519 21.00 -9.61 -1.42
C LEU A 519 22.52 -9.48 -1.66
N ASP A 520 22.98 -8.24 -1.86
CA ASP A 520 24.41 -7.93 -1.97
C ASP A 520 25.06 -7.74 -0.58
N GLU A 521 26.35 -8.05 -0.47
CA GLU A 521 27.12 -7.89 0.78
C GLU A 521 27.16 -6.43 1.25
N ALA A 522 27.13 -5.45 0.33
CA ALA A 522 27.07 -4.03 0.66
C ALA A 522 25.86 -3.65 1.52
N VAL A 523 24.75 -4.40 1.47
CA VAL A 523 23.56 -4.15 2.31
C VAL A 523 23.88 -4.36 3.80
N TYR A 524 24.71 -5.35 4.14
CA TYR A 524 25.14 -5.57 5.52
C TYR A 524 26.05 -4.43 6.01
N HIS A 525 27.06 -4.06 5.21
CA HIS A 525 27.97 -2.97 5.54
C HIS A 525 27.26 -1.60 5.62
N SER A 526 26.23 -1.39 4.79
CA SER A 526 25.37 -0.21 4.80
C SER A 526 24.55 -0.11 6.09
N HIS A 527 23.85 -1.18 6.50
CA HIS A 527 23.15 -1.21 7.79
C HIS A 527 24.10 -0.95 8.98
N LEU A 528 25.32 -1.52 8.96
CA LEU A 528 26.32 -1.28 10.00
C LEU A 528 26.78 0.19 10.02
N GLN A 529 26.95 0.82 8.85
CA GLN A 529 27.28 2.24 8.74
C GLN A 529 26.15 3.17 9.20
N GLU A 530 24.89 2.83 8.92
CA GLU A 530 23.72 3.58 9.41
C GLU A 530 23.60 3.50 10.94
N LEU A 531 23.81 2.32 11.53
CA LEU A 531 23.86 2.15 12.99
C LEU A 531 25.04 2.89 13.60
N ALA A 532 26.23 2.86 12.98
CA ALA A 532 27.39 3.63 13.43
C ALA A 532 27.14 5.14 13.44
N ASN A 533 26.56 5.67 12.36
CA ASN A 533 26.19 7.08 12.28
C ASN A 533 25.17 7.46 13.35
N LEU A 534 24.15 6.64 13.58
CA LEU A 534 23.18 6.90 14.64
C LEU A 534 23.82 6.89 16.03
N VAL A 535 24.64 5.89 16.36
CA VAL A 535 25.34 5.82 17.66
C VAL A 535 26.25 7.04 17.85
N ARG A 536 26.90 7.51 16.78
CA ARG A 536 27.73 8.73 16.78
C ARG A 536 26.89 9.99 17.07
N GLU A 537 25.79 10.24 16.37
CA GLU A 537 24.93 11.41 16.63
C GLU A 537 24.28 11.35 18.03
N VAL A 538 23.85 10.17 18.48
CA VAL A 538 23.32 9.93 19.83
C VAL A 538 24.37 10.20 20.92
N THR A 539 25.63 9.83 20.68
CA THR A 539 26.73 10.12 21.62
C THR A 539 27.12 11.61 21.61
N VAL A 540 26.97 12.31 20.49
CA VAL A 540 27.14 13.77 20.39
C VAL A 540 26.02 14.52 21.13
N ALA A 541 24.80 13.98 21.14
CA ALA A 541 23.68 14.54 21.91
C ALA A 541 23.84 14.36 23.44
N ASP A 542 24.48 13.28 23.90
CA ASP A 542 24.77 13.03 25.33
C ASP A 542 25.97 13.89 25.79
N THR A 543 25.78 15.21 25.79
CA THR A 543 26.81 16.21 26.14
C THR A 543 27.34 16.07 27.57
N ALA A 544 26.62 15.34 28.44
CA ALA A 544 27.01 15.02 29.80
C ALA A 544 27.66 13.62 29.95
N ASN A 545 27.73 12.82 28.87
CA ASN A 545 28.24 11.45 28.80
C ASN A 545 27.65 10.53 29.90
N THR A 546 26.34 10.66 30.11
CA THR A 546 25.57 9.92 31.13
C THR A 546 25.18 8.51 30.70
N GLY A 547 25.24 8.21 29.41
CA GLY A 547 24.64 7.03 28.81
C GLY A 547 23.11 7.10 28.71
N GLN A 548 22.51 8.27 28.87
CA GLN A 548 21.06 8.53 28.77
C GLN A 548 20.76 9.76 27.93
N LEU A 549 19.55 9.83 27.35
CA LEU A 549 19.01 11.01 26.68
C LEU A 549 17.56 11.27 27.09
N THR A 550 17.14 12.53 27.07
CA THR A 550 15.72 12.91 27.05
C THR A 550 15.10 12.65 25.68
N ARG A 551 13.76 12.66 25.61
CA ARG A 551 13.01 12.47 24.36
C ARG A 551 13.41 13.46 23.27
N ASP A 552 13.59 14.73 23.62
CA ASP A 552 13.83 15.79 22.64
C ASP A 552 15.26 15.75 22.09
N GLU A 553 16.25 15.44 22.94
CA GLU A 553 17.63 15.19 22.51
C GLU A 553 17.72 13.97 21.59
N PHE A 554 16.97 12.90 21.90
CA PHE A 554 16.90 11.71 21.04
C PHE A 554 16.22 11.98 19.69
N ILE A 555 15.15 12.78 19.66
CA ILE A 555 14.51 13.23 18.40
C ILE A 555 15.47 14.09 17.57
N LEU A 556 16.26 14.97 18.21
CA LEU A 556 17.28 15.76 17.52
C LEU A 556 18.40 14.88 16.94
N ALA A 557 18.89 13.88 17.70
CA ALA A 557 19.87 12.90 17.21
C ALA A 557 19.32 12.06 16.03
N LEU A 558 18.05 11.63 16.10
CA LEU A 558 17.38 10.93 14.99
C LEU A 558 17.28 11.80 13.72
N ARG A 559 16.95 13.10 13.87
CA ARG A 559 16.89 14.05 12.74
C ARG A 559 18.27 14.34 12.14
N ALA A 560 19.32 14.38 12.97
CA ALA A 560 20.71 14.53 12.50
C ALA A 560 21.19 13.27 11.75
N ALA A 561 20.90 12.08 12.28
CA ALA A 561 21.29 10.81 11.68
C ALA A 561 20.51 10.47 10.38
N PHE A 562 19.23 10.86 10.30
CA PHE A 562 18.35 10.52 9.19
C PHE A 562 17.54 11.72 8.64
N PRO A 563 18.17 12.72 7.99
CA PRO A 563 17.51 13.95 7.55
C PRO A 563 16.36 13.78 6.54
N LEU A 564 16.24 12.61 5.90
CA LEU A 564 15.19 12.30 4.91
C LEU A 564 13.95 11.60 5.50
N LYS A 565 13.97 11.17 6.77
CA LYS A 565 12.84 10.45 7.37
C LYS A 565 11.68 11.40 7.67
N THR A 566 10.45 10.92 7.45
CA THR A 566 9.24 11.69 7.79
C THR A 566 9.11 11.84 9.30
N GLU A 567 8.46 12.92 9.76
CA GLU A 567 8.19 13.14 11.19
C GLU A 567 7.39 11.98 11.80
N GLU A 568 6.47 11.38 11.04
CA GLU A 568 5.78 10.14 11.40
C GLU A 568 6.77 8.99 11.67
N SER A 569 7.74 8.79 10.77
CA SER A 569 8.76 7.74 10.91
C SER A 569 9.68 7.98 12.13
N ILE A 570 10.00 9.24 12.43
CA ILE A 570 10.80 9.64 13.60
C ILE A 570 9.99 9.43 14.90
N GLN A 571 8.70 9.76 14.90
CA GLN A 571 7.81 9.53 16.04
C GLN A 571 7.53 8.02 16.25
N GLU A 572 7.45 7.21 15.19
CA GLU A 572 7.43 5.76 15.27
C GLU A 572 8.70 5.18 15.91
N LEU A 573 9.88 5.68 15.51
CA LEU A 573 11.17 5.28 16.10
C LEU A 573 11.28 5.70 17.57
N THR A 574 10.77 6.87 17.90
CA THR A 574 10.71 7.39 19.28
C THR A 574 9.85 6.48 20.18
N VAL A 575 8.69 6.02 19.70
CA VAL A 575 7.86 5.05 20.43
C VAL A 575 8.54 3.67 20.50
N ALA A 576 9.19 3.22 19.41
CA ALA A 576 9.90 1.95 19.38
C ALA A 576 11.16 1.92 20.27
N ALA A 577 11.73 3.08 20.60
CA ALA A 577 12.77 3.24 21.61
C ALA A 577 12.23 3.20 23.06
N GLY A 578 10.91 3.24 23.27
CA GLY A 578 10.28 3.14 24.59
C GLY A 578 9.69 4.44 25.14
N TYR A 579 9.86 5.58 24.47
CA TYR A 579 9.27 6.86 24.91
C TYR A 579 7.74 6.84 24.74
N LYS A 580 7.01 6.69 25.85
CA LYS A 580 5.55 6.76 25.87
C LYS A 580 5.06 8.21 25.90
N PRO A 581 3.94 8.54 25.21
CA PRO A 581 3.37 9.90 25.24
C PRO A 581 2.85 10.29 26.63
N GLU A 582 2.53 9.32 27.50
CA GLU A 582 2.09 9.56 28.88
C GLU A 582 3.20 10.10 29.82
N TYR A 583 4.48 9.86 29.51
CA TYR A 583 5.62 10.12 30.43
C TYR A 583 6.78 10.85 29.74
N PRO A 584 6.61 12.15 29.36
CA PRO A 584 7.59 12.89 28.56
C PRO A 584 8.93 13.14 29.28
N GLU A 585 8.95 13.14 30.62
CA GLU A 585 10.17 13.37 31.43
C GLU A 585 11.08 12.13 31.55
N THR A 586 10.72 10.99 30.93
CA THR A 586 11.51 9.75 31.03
C THR A 586 12.84 9.89 30.27
N SER A 587 13.97 9.89 30.97
CA SER A 587 15.29 9.70 30.35
C SER A 587 15.50 8.21 30.03
N LEU A 588 16.10 7.93 28.87
CA LEU A 588 16.29 6.55 28.40
C LEU A 588 17.77 6.27 28.11
N SER A 589 18.25 5.10 28.55
CA SER A 589 19.61 4.68 28.25
C SER A 589 19.73 4.15 26.83
N TYR A 590 20.23 4.98 25.93
CA TYR A 590 20.36 4.67 24.50
C TYR A 590 21.23 3.44 24.23
N LYS A 591 22.18 3.12 25.13
CA LYS A 591 23.05 1.94 25.02
C LYS A 591 22.25 0.63 25.02
N LEU A 592 21.09 0.58 25.68
CA LEU A 592 20.21 -0.59 25.69
C LEU A 592 19.53 -0.83 24.33
N LEU A 593 19.29 0.23 23.53
CA LEU A 593 18.56 0.16 22.25
C LEU A 593 19.28 -0.66 21.17
N PHE A 594 20.59 -0.89 21.33
CA PHE A 594 21.45 -1.55 20.35
C PHE A 594 21.84 -2.97 20.75
N ILE A 595 21.44 -3.43 21.94
CA ILE A 595 21.76 -4.78 22.41
C ILE A 595 21.02 -5.83 21.55
N GLU A 596 21.73 -6.92 21.25
CA GLU A 596 21.15 -8.15 20.76
C GLU A 596 21.05 -9.17 21.91
N ASP A 597 19.95 -9.93 21.96
CA ASP A 597 19.89 -11.07 22.88
C ASP A 597 20.85 -12.21 22.45
N GLU A 598 20.97 -13.20 23.31
CA GLU A 598 21.84 -14.36 23.08
C GLU A 598 21.46 -15.19 21.83
N GLU A 599 20.26 -15.00 21.28
CA GLU A 599 19.79 -15.61 20.04
C GLU A 599 19.87 -14.63 18.85
N GLY A 600 20.56 -13.49 18.98
CA GLY A 600 20.81 -12.53 17.89
C GLY A 600 19.59 -11.71 17.49
N LYS A 601 18.59 -11.60 18.38
CA LYS A 601 17.38 -10.82 18.18
C LYS A 601 17.63 -9.40 18.72
N THR A 602 17.57 -8.41 17.84
CA THR A 602 17.70 -7.00 18.23
C THR A 602 16.47 -6.48 18.96
N GLU A 603 16.65 -5.44 19.77
CA GLU A 603 15.56 -4.65 20.37
C GLU A 603 14.52 -4.13 19.33
N PRO A 604 13.28 -3.81 19.77
CA PRO A 604 12.22 -3.30 18.91
C PRO A 604 12.61 -2.05 18.12
N PHE A 605 13.46 -1.18 18.68
CA PHE A 605 13.98 0.01 18.03
C PHE A 605 14.77 -0.30 16.75
N VAL A 606 15.82 -1.13 16.84
CA VAL A 606 16.65 -1.50 15.67
C VAL A 606 15.83 -2.29 14.65
N ARG A 607 14.93 -3.17 15.09
CA ARG A 607 13.95 -3.83 14.20
C ARG A 607 13.08 -2.84 13.43
N LYS A 608 12.58 -1.80 14.12
CA LYS A 608 11.76 -0.76 13.50
C LYS A 608 12.55 0.07 12.50
N LEU A 609 13.80 0.40 12.81
CA LEU A 609 14.72 1.12 11.93
C LEU A 609 15.03 0.33 10.64
N LYS A 610 15.44 -0.94 10.77
CA LYS A 610 15.64 -1.86 9.63
C LYS A 610 14.37 -1.98 8.77
N LYS A 611 13.19 -2.11 9.41
CA LYS A 611 11.90 -2.18 8.70
C LYS A 611 11.58 -0.89 7.93
N GLN A 612 11.92 0.28 8.47
CA GLN A 612 11.79 1.55 7.76
C GLN A 612 12.75 1.64 6.56
N TYR A 613 14.04 1.30 6.71
CA TYR A 613 14.99 1.22 5.59
C TYR A 613 14.48 0.31 4.45
N VAL A 614 13.97 -0.89 4.77
CA VAL A 614 13.44 -1.84 3.78
C VAL A 614 12.20 -1.27 3.06
N ASN A 615 11.34 -0.53 3.76
CA ASN A 615 10.22 0.18 3.13
C ASN A 615 10.73 1.30 2.21
N GLU A 616 11.58 2.19 2.72
CA GLU A 616 12.13 3.36 2.02
C GLU A 616 12.86 2.95 0.72
N LYS A 617 13.72 1.92 0.78
CA LYS A 617 14.38 1.31 -0.38
C LYS A 617 13.38 0.72 -1.38
N ARG A 618 12.39 -0.05 -0.91
CA ARG A 618 11.35 -0.64 -1.80
C ARG A 618 10.55 0.44 -2.51
N ASP A 619 10.21 1.51 -1.80
CA ASP A 619 9.33 2.56 -2.29
C ASP A 619 10.09 3.50 -3.25
N TYR A 620 11.38 3.80 -2.98
CA TYR A 620 12.29 4.45 -3.94
C TYR A 620 12.51 3.62 -5.22
N ILE A 621 12.68 2.30 -5.11
CA ILE A 621 12.76 1.41 -6.29
C ILE A 621 11.44 1.39 -7.07
N ARG A 622 10.28 1.54 -6.41
CA ARG A 622 8.99 1.70 -7.11
C ARG A 622 8.93 3.02 -7.88
N GLU A 623 9.45 4.11 -7.33
CA GLU A 623 9.57 5.39 -8.04
C GLU A 623 10.51 5.29 -9.26
N ILE A 624 11.67 4.65 -9.12
CA ILE A 624 12.60 4.40 -10.24
C ILE A 624 11.90 3.56 -11.33
N GLN A 625 11.18 2.51 -10.95
CA GLN A 625 10.40 1.70 -11.88
C GLN A 625 9.30 2.52 -12.57
N ALA A 626 8.66 3.47 -11.87
CA ALA A 626 7.64 4.34 -12.45
C ALA A 626 8.21 5.35 -13.45
N GLN A 627 9.41 5.92 -13.19
CA GLN A 627 10.09 6.83 -14.14
C GLN A 627 10.59 6.11 -15.40
N LEU A 628 11.02 4.85 -15.28
CA LEU A 628 11.36 4.00 -16.44
C LEU A 628 10.13 3.54 -17.23
N GLY A 629 8.93 3.72 -16.68
CA GLY A 629 7.66 3.62 -17.40
C GLY A 629 7.41 2.26 -18.05
N THR A 630 7.22 2.27 -19.37
CA THR A 630 6.89 1.09 -20.19
C THR A 630 8.08 0.51 -20.96
N LEU A 631 9.32 0.92 -20.63
CA LEU A 631 10.53 0.37 -21.25
C LEU A 631 10.68 -1.13 -20.92
N MET A 632 10.66 -1.98 -21.96
CA MET A 632 10.92 -3.42 -21.81
C MET A 632 12.40 -3.72 -21.56
N GLU A 633 13.29 -2.95 -22.21
CA GLU A 633 14.73 -2.97 -21.98
C GLU A 633 15.20 -1.56 -21.61
N VAL A 634 16.23 -1.47 -20.77
CA VAL A 634 16.74 -0.22 -20.19
C VAL A 634 18.25 -0.12 -20.42
N ARG A 635 18.75 1.05 -20.85
CA ARG A 635 20.17 1.36 -21.03
C ARG A 635 20.75 2.12 -19.81
N PRO A 636 22.09 2.20 -19.67
CA PRO A 636 22.73 2.96 -18.60
C PRO A 636 22.27 4.42 -18.53
N ASP A 637 22.02 5.07 -19.68
CA ASP A 637 21.59 6.47 -19.72
C ASP A 637 20.12 6.68 -19.37
N ASP A 638 19.23 5.73 -19.68
CA ASP A 638 17.83 5.76 -19.24
C ASP A 638 17.75 5.67 -17.70
N LEU A 639 18.54 4.76 -17.12
CA LEU A 639 18.65 4.59 -15.67
C LEU A 639 19.31 5.81 -15.01
N ARG A 640 20.36 6.37 -15.63
CA ARG A 640 21.01 7.61 -15.19
C ARG A 640 20.02 8.78 -15.15
N ALA A 641 19.21 8.95 -16.20
CA ALA A 641 18.16 9.97 -16.24
C ALA A 641 17.11 9.75 -15.15
N ALA A 642 16.62 8.51 -14.97
CA ALA A 642 15.64 8.19 -13.92
C ALA A 642 16.17 8.49 -12.51
N PHE A 643 17.44 8.20 -12.22
CA PHE A 643 18.08 8.59 -10.95
C PHE A 643 18.15 10.11 -10.79
N CYS A 644 18.67 10.84 -11.78
CA CYS A 644 18.82 12.30 -11.72
C CYS A 644 17.48 13.04 -11.56
N ILE A 645 16.38 12.51 -12.13
CA ILE A 645 15.03 13.08 -12.01
C ILE A 645 14.45 12.90 -10.59
N LEU A 646 14.77 11.79 -9.91
CA LEU A 646 14.24 11.46 -8.58
C LEU A 646 15.11 11.97 -7.43
N ASP A 647 16.42 12.03 -7.62
CA ASP A 647 17.40 12.36 -6.59
C ASP A 647 18.50 13.29 -7.12
N HIS A 648 18.14 14.58 -7.20
CA HIS A 648 19.02 15.67 -7.62
C HIS A 648 20.23 15.89 -6.68
N GLY A 649 20.27 15.25 -5.51
CA GLY A 649 21.39 15.30 -4.57
C GLY A 649 22.31 14.08 -4.61
N LEU A 650 21.99 13.08 -5.44
CA LEU A 650 22.78 11.86 -5.58
C LEU A 650 24.19 12.19 -6.14
N SER A 651 25.24 11.84 -5.39
CA SER A 651 26.61 12.12 -5.85
C SER A 651 26.94 11.33 -7.12
N GLU A 652 27.71 11.92 -8.04
CA GLU A 652 28.14 11.27 -9.30
C GLU A 652 28.82 9.91 -9.04
N ARG A 653 29.62 9.80 -7.97
CA ARG A 653 30.25 8.54 -7.54
C ARG A 653 29.23 7.50 -7.08
N THR A 654 28.18 7.92 -6.38
CA THR A 654 27.08 7.03 -5.95
C THR A 654 26.31 6.54 -7.18
N LEU A 655 25.98 7.46 -8.09
CA LEU A 655 25.25 7.18 -9.33
C LEU A 655 26.02 6.22 -10.25
N GLU A 656 27.31 6.44 -10.45
CA GLU A 656 28.18 5.51 -11.17
C GLU A 656 28.22 4.13 -10.50
N SER A 657 28.32 4.07 -9.17
CA SER A 657 28.29 2.80 -8.41
C SER A 657 26.98 2.05 -8.62
N TYR A 658 25.83 2.73 -8.48
CA TYR A 658 24.51 2.13 -8.70
C TYR A 658 24.35 1.61 -10.13
N ILE A 659 24.82 2.34 -11.15
CA ILE A 659 24.75 1.92 -12.56
C ILE A 659 25.68 0.72 -12.81
N CYS A 660 26.94 0.77 -12.37
CA CYS A 660 27.89 -0.34 -12.53
C CYS A 660 27.37 -1.63 -11.89
N TYR A 661 26.82 -1.53 -10.68
CA TYR A 661 26.17 -2.65 -9.98
C TYR A 661 24.93 -3.16 -10.72
N ALA A 662 24.04 -2.26 -11.16
CA ALA A 662 22.80 -2.59 -11.87
C ALA A 662 23.04 -3.32 -13.21
N PHE A 663 24.11 -2.96 -13.93
CA PHE A 663 24.51 -3.65 -15.16
C PHE A 663 25.42 -4.87 -14.91
N GLN A 664 26.05 -4.96 -13.73
CA GLN A 664 27.08 -5.94 -13.34
C GLN A 664 28.37 -5.83 -14.17
N VAL A 665 28.81 -4.59 -14.42
CA VAL A 665 29.94 -4.24 -15.29
C VAL A 665 30.82 -3.19 -14.59
N SER A 666 32.14 -3.24 -14.80
CA SER A 666 33.05 -2.21 -14.26
C SER A 666 32.96 -0.89 -15.03
N LYS A 667 33.33 0.24 -14.39
CA LYS A 667 33.22 1.58 -15.00
C LYS A 667 33.87 1.68 -16.38
N ASP A 668 35.05 1.06 -16.55
CA ASP A 668 35.84 1.09 -17.79
C ASP A 668 35.30 0.17 -18.89
N GLN A 669 34.26 -0.61 -18.60
CA GLN A 669 33.65 -1.62 -19.49
C GLN A 669 32.17 -1.33 -19.80
N LEU A 670 31.61 -0.25 -19.24
CA LEU A 670 30.19 0.10 -19.35
C LEU A 670 29.86 0.71 -20.73
N ASP A 671 29.59 -0.14 -21.71
CA ASP A 671 29.12 0.26 -23.04
C ASP A 671 27.71 0.91 -22.98
N PRO A 672 27.53 2.18 -23.41
CA PRO A 672 26.23 2.84 -23.44
C PRO A 672 25.17 2.17 -24.31
N ALA A 673 25.57 1.32 -25.26
CA ALA A 673 24.65 0.58 -26.13
C ALA A 673 24.02 -0.65 -25.47
N VAL A 674 24.57 -1.16 -24.36
CA VAL A 674 24.07 -2.35 -23.66
C VAL A 674 22.69 -2.07 -23.07
N SER A 675 21.72 -2.89 -23.44
CA SER A 675 20.38 -2.91 -22.84
C SER A 675 20.18 -4.19 -22.02
N ILE A 676 19.40 -4.11 -20.94
CA ILE A 676 18.95 -5.28 -20.18
C ILE A 676 17.44 -5.21 -19.91
N PRO A 677 16.73 -6.35 -19.81
CA PRO A 677 15.30 -6.36 -19.52
C PRO A 677 14.98 -5.71 -18.18
N ILE A 678 13.92 -4.90 -18.12
CA ILE A 678 13.54 -4.14 -16.93
C ILE A 678 13.31 -5.02 -15.69
N GLU A 679 12.80 -6.25 -15.86
CA GLU A 679 12.63 -7.21 -14.76
C GLU A 679 13.98 -7.63 -14.12
N VAL A 680 15.00 -7.84 -14.96
CA VAL A 680 16.36 -8.23 -14.51
C VAL A 680 17.03 -7.05 -13.81
N LEU A 681 16.89 -5.84 -14.39
CA LEU A 681 17.34 -4.60 -13.76
C LEU A 681 16.68 -4.41 -12.39
N MET A 682 15.35 -4.46 -12.30
CA MET A 682 14.61 -4.28 -11.05
C MET A 682 14.93 -5.36 -10.02
N LYS A 683 15.22 -6.60 -10.43
CA LYS A 683 15.70 -7.64 -9.51
C LYS A 683 17.08 -7.29 -8.93
N ARG A 684 18.03 -6.86 -9.77
CA ARG A 684 19.36 -6.43 -9.32
C ARG A 684 19.28 -5.23 -8.37
N LEU A 685 18.53 -4.18 -8.73
CA LEU A 685 18.33 -2.98 -7.90
C LEU A 685 17.75 -3.33 -6.52
N LYS A 686 16.85 -4.33 -6.42
CA LYS A 686 16.31 -4.81 -5.14
C LYS A 686 17.35 -5.53 -4.28
N ALA A 687 18.31 -6.24 -4.89
CA ALA A 687 19.37 -6.94 -4.18
C ALA A 687 20.45 -5.99 -3.60
N GLY A 688 20.80 -4.92 -4.30
CA GLY A 688 21.92 -4.02 -3.92
C GLY A 688 21.60 -3.02 -2.80
N ASP A 689 22.62 -2.42 -2.20
CA ASP A 689 22.47 -1.24 -1.34
C ASP A 689 22.16 -0.01 -2.22
N ILE A 690 20.89 0.38 -2.26
CA ILE A 690 20.40 1.52 -3.05
C ILE A 690 19.45 2.34 -2.18
N ARG A 691 19.91 3.53 -1.80
CA ARG A 691 19.18 4.53 -1.01
C ARG A 691 19.18 5.91 -1.68
N ARG A 692 18.16 6.70 -1.37
CA ARG A 692 18.09 8.13 -1.74
C ARG A 692 19.08 8.90 -0.86
N GLN A 693 19.83 9.84 -1.44
CA GLN A 693 20.75 10.74 -0.74
C GLN A 693 20.10 12.12 -0.51
N GLY A 694 19.33 12.61 -1.47
CA GLY A 694 18.56 13.85 -1.35
C GLY A 694 19.42 15.11 -1.33
N THR A 695 18.79 16.27 -1.52
CA THR A 695 19.50 17.56 -1.51
C THR A 695 19.88 17.95 -0.08
N VAL A 696 21.13 17.69 0.31
CA VAL A 696 21.68 18.11 1.60
C VAL A 696 21.82 19.63 1.65
N ILE A 697 20.84 20.30 2.27
CA ILE A 697 20.92 21.74 2.57
C ILE A 697 21.67 21.91 3.90
N GLY A 698 22.99 21.84 3.82
CA GLY A 698 23.91 22.00 4.95
C GLY A 698 25.34 22.21 4.44
N ASP A 699 26.09 23.11 5.08
CA ASP A 699 27.37 23.61 4.53
C ASP A 699 28.44 22.52 4.33
N ALA A 700 29.14 22.61 3.20
CA ALA A 700 30.14 21.64 2.76
C ALA A 700 31.46 21.71 3.57
N LYS A 701 31.43 21.19 4.80
CA LYS A 701 32.64 20.97 5.64
C LYS A 701 32.59 19.67 6.46
N TYR A 702 32.65 18.51 5.79
CA TYR A 702 33.48 17.38 6.24
C TYR A 702 33.84 16.48 5.05
N GLN A 703 35.13 16.46 4.67
CA GLN A 703 35.66 15.45 3.77
C GLN A 703 35.87 14.16 4.58
N LEU A 704 35.29 13.02 4.14
CA LEU A 704 35.55 11.73 4.79
C LEU A 704 37.01 11.31 4.55
N GLN A 705 37.88 11.59 5.54
CA GLN A 705 39.19 10.99 5.67
C GLN A 705 39.15 9.82 6.67
N SER A 706 39.05 8.60 6.14
CA SER A 706 39.68 7.34 6.62
C SER A 706 39.68 6.92 8.11
N HIS A 707 39.08 7.64 9.07
CA HIS A 707 39.11 7.31 10.50
C HIS A 707 37.94 6.46 10.99
N ALA A 708 36.95 6.14 10.14
CA ALA A 708 35.79 5.31 10.48
C ALA A 708 36.11 3.79 10.62
N LEU A 709 37.32 3.45 11.07
CA LEU A 709 37.85 2.08 11.16
C LEU A 709 38.17 1.61 12.58
N GLU A 710 38.23 2.51 13.57
CA GLU A 710 38.36 2.14 14.99
C GLU A 710 36.99 2.04 15.68
N GLU A 711 36.02 2.86 15.29
CA GLU A 711 34.63 2.82 15.81
C GLU A 711 33.85 1.58 15.34
N THR A 712 34.22 0.97 14.21
CA THR A 712 33.58 -0.26 13.71
C THR A 712 33.93 -1.50 14.51
N GLU A 713 35.10 -1.56 15.16
CA GLU A 713 35.40 -2.65 16.11
C GLU A 713 34.55 -2.58 17.38
N ALA A 714 34.12 -1.37 17.80
CA ALA A 714 33.24 -1.21 18.95
C ALA A 714 31.85 -1.81 18.69
N LEU A 715 31.27 -1.58 17.51
CA LEU A 715 29.95 -2.06 17.12
C LEU A 715 29.87 -3.58 16.88
N VAL A 716 31.01 -4.25 16.68
CA VAL A 716 31.08 -5.73 16.60
C VAL A 716 31.14 -6.37 18.00
N ASN A 717 31.30 -5.58 19.07
CA ASN A 717 31.31 -6.02 20.46
C ASN A 717 30.15 -5.42 21.29
N ILE A 718 29.07 -4.97 20.62
CA ILE A 718 27.78 -4.55 21.21
C ILE A 718 26.71 -5.62 20.88
#